data_AF-A0A4U8S8P9-F1
#
_entry.id   AF-A0A4U8S8P9-F1
#
_cell.length_a   1.000
_cell.length_b   1.000
_cell.length_c   1.000
_cell.angle_alpha   90.00
_cell.angle_beta   90.00
_cell.angle_gamma   90.00
#
_symmetry.space_group_name_H-M   'P 1'
#
loop_
_entity.id
_entity.type
_entity.pdbx_description
1 polymer ?
#
loop_
_entity_poly.entity_id
_entity_poly.type
_entity_poly.pdbx_seq_one_letter_code
_entity_poly.pdbx_strand_id
1 'polypeptide(L)'
;MVKKTNPNIPYSLNDFPKVLPQVKFFTKESIETKQKEIKAFVGWDGIVIFDSRLDILQTLKIYAKQYQNYAQSCGRCTPGKYGGKVLYELLEKLQNHNYASDCEALSDIEKLQEVCELMKATSKCEVGKTTPNPILQILKEKPEVFARSLPLSRQSCNNTILEQEAQMLSELTKQLKQSTKKLQEAREFVDKVQQDIANGVTSSSLIHDAMQRIENIKATQAKEDLRHVITESAKKIARETTQSNLAWANTKHDMHNTKYLDSSNNCNEHEEQGVNKKNTDSKNVDSSVAGFAKTAEDIMQNKDKKELKSHTLMPVDYNITRDNTTSNSFETLERYKSAVTTRISNVEYISKITAPCTDECPSRVDIPAYIEGVKDIRYLDSLSNTRGSMPLAQVCGRVCPHPCESACRRAILDSPISIMELKRIGANAEFNKKQTSKWQGYSHPNNIESTDVFANQSVGIIGAGPAGLSSAYYLALRGIKVDVYEALPVLGGEVAVGVPNYRMPIDAYNHDIESLKALGVTFHTNFLVDSHNIVALESKHNALVIAVGTRASKKLGCKNENVDLDGYLPAIKFMDSVNLAQKFNIGELPNLTGKKVVCVGGGFTSMDVVRCCIRLGASSVIMLYRRDEATIIKNTSKEEYHEACEEGVVFHFLSAVDEIIQEDSAIKALKINRYELVKSDTDPKGELKLIEDGGVILECDILIPAVSQEMDFPLDSSFGVEVSKWKTIAVDNASFSTTKKGIFAAGDCVSGPLTIVNAVGQGRRVASVVANYLQTGEVAINDDERMEDLLRQIGVFDKNREIKGFLSGNERAISDKLQPEYRAKNFEEVNLGFDNETAIAEAQRCMRCYYISMCVVGCDDIETKVIDSDNTSTMCLSKELDKKALQKETT
;
A
#
# COMPACT_ATOMS: atom_id res chain seq x y z
N MET A 1 -11.86 -11.11 22.34
CA MET A 1 -13.23 -11.36 22.82
C MET A 1 -14.23 -10.53 22.04
N VAL A 2 -15.26 -11.20 21.57
CA VAL A 2 -16.35 -10.77 20.68
C VAL A 2 -17.21 -9.68 21.34
N LYS A 3 -17.56 -8.61 20.62
CA LYS A 3 -18.78 -7.85 20.89
C LYS A 3 -19.74 -8.05 19.73
N LYS A 4 -20.79 -8.85 19.99
CA LYS A 4 -22.01 -8.94 19.21
C LYS A 4 -22.61 -7.54 19.08
N THR A 5 -22.80 -7.06 17.86
CA THR A 5 -23.68 -5.94 17.56
C THR A 5 -25.04 -6.47 17.09
N ASN A 6 -26.06 -5.73 17.52
CA ASN A 6 -27.48 -5.98 17.39
C ASN A 6 -27.95 -5.87 15.92
N PRO A 7 -28.84 -6.73 15.36
CA PRO A 7 -29.07 -6.80 13.91
C PRO A 7 -29.96 -5.72 13.27
N ASN A 8 -30.48 -4.72 14.00
CA ASN A 8 -31.58 -3.88 13.49
C ASN A 8 -31.44 -2.36 13.74
N ILE A 9 -30.33 -1.73 13.35
CA ILE A 9 -30.26 -0.26 13.20
C ILE A 9 -29.43 0.08 11.94
N PRO A 10 -29.97 0.85 10.97
CA PRO A 10 -29.24 1.24 9.77
C PRO A 10 -28.28 2.40 10.10
N TYR A 11 -26.99 2.06 10.12
CA TYR A 11 -25.76 2.86 10.02
C TYR A 11 -25.80 4.35 10.47
N SER A 12 -25.04 4.62 11.53
CA SER A 12 -24.66 5.96 12.02
C SER A 12 -23.36 6.42 11.36
N LEU A 13 -23.23 7.72 11.09
CA LEU A 13 -22.04 8.43 10.57
C LEU A 13 -20.71 8.20 11.34
N ASN A 14 -20.72 7.42 12.42
CA ASN A 14 -19.55 7.04 13.22
C ASN A 14 -18.84 5.76 12.73
N ASP A 15 -19.30 5.10 11.66
CA ASP A 15 -18.71 3.86 11.11
C ASP A 15 -17.74 4.07 9.92
N PHE A 16 -17.33 5.31 9.61
CA PHE A 16 -16.16 5.51 8.74
C PHE A 16 -14.92 4.95 9.45
N PRO A 17 -14.05 4.17 8.79
CA PRO A 17 -12.84 3.67 9.43
C PRO A 17 -12.10 4.87 10.02
N LYS A 18 -11.85 4.77 11.33
CA LYS A 18 -11.07 5.68 12.17
C LYS A 18 -10.18 6.55 11.30
N VAL A 19 -10.50 7.86 11.28
CA VAL A 19 -9.62 8.99 10.90
C VAL A 19 -8.35 8.47 10.23
N LEU A 20 -8.25 8.52 8.89
CA LEU A 20 -6.92 8.43 8.26
C LEU A 20 -6.01 9.28 9.14
N PRO A 21 -4.97 8.71 9.78
CA PRO A 21 -4.09 9.50 10.62
C PRO A 21 -3.76 10.75 9.82
N GLN A 22 -3.83 11.94 10.42
CA GLN A 22 -3.48 13.17 9.71
C GLN A 22 -2.10 12.95 9.11
N VAL A 23 -2.05 12.53 7.84
CA VAL A 23 -0.81 12.25 7.15
C VAL A 23 -0.30 13.63 6.85
N LYS A 24 0.51 14.12 7.80
CA LYS A 24 1.32 15.29 7.62
C LYS A 24 2.29 14.92 6.51
N PHE A 25 1.92 15.21 5.27
CA PHE A 25 2.91 15.43 4.23
C PHE A 25 3.85 16.48 4.82
N PHE A 26 5.11 16.09 5.04
CA PHE A 26 6.14 16.85 5.73
C PHE A 26 5.89 18.36 5.70
N THR A 27 5.54 18.93 6.86
CA THR A 27 6.49 19.71 7.66
C THR A 27 5.85 20.28 8.92
N LYS A 28 6.64 20.38 9.99
CA LYS A 28 6.50 21.50 10.92
C LYS A 28 7.78 22.32 11.10
N GLU A 29 8.85 22.11 10.31
CA GLU A 29 10.09 22.88 10.55
C GLU A 29 11.06 23.11 9.38
N SER A 30 10.64 23.03 8.12
CA SER A 30 11.53 23.47 7.01
C SER A 30 10.81 24.23 5.89
N ILE A 31 11.10 25.54 5.88
CA ILE A 31 11.15 26.48 4.73
C ILE A 31 9.83 26.75 3.99
N GLU A 32 9.23 27.89 4.39
CA GLU A 32 8.44 28.85 3.59
C GLU A 32 7.87 28.37 2.22
N THR A 33 6.99 27.38 2.19
CA THR A 33 6.08 27.18 1.05
C THR A 33 4.70 26.67 1.49
N LYS A 34 3.65 27.21 0.87
CA LYS A 34 2.22 26.95 1.11
C LYS A 34 1.92 25.44 1.10
N GLN A 35 1.52 24.87 2.25
CA GLN A 35 1.17 23.44 2.39
C GLN A 35 -0.14 23.09 1.66
N LYS A 36 -0.24 21.89 1.08
CA LYS A 36 -1.44 21.37 0.37
C LYS A 36 -2.14 20.32 1.24
N GLU A 37 -3.42 20.53 1.55
CA GLU A 37 -4.23 19.56 2.31
C GLU A 37 -4.81 18.47 1.40
N ILE A 38 -4.98 17.23 1.91
CA ILE A 38 -5.78 16.20 1.23
C ILE A 38 -7.23 16.65 1.22
N LYS A 39 -7.79 16.81 0.02
CA LYS A 39 -9.19 17.15 -0.20
C LYS A 39 -10.05 15.91 -0.46
N ALA A 40 -9.49 14.84 -1.04
CA ALA A 40 -10.12 13.52 -1.16
C ALA A 40 -9.10 12.38 -1.32
N PHE A 41 -9.51 11.17 -0.97
CA PHE A 41 -8.79 9.92 -1.28
C PHE A 41 -9.70 8.96 -2.04
N VAL A 42 -9.25 8.47 -3.20
CA VAL A 42 -9.96 7.51 -4.04
C VAL A 42 -9.16 6.22 -4.09
N GLY A 43 -9.77 5.09 -3.75
CA GLY A 43 -9.10 3.79 -3.71
C GLY A 43 -9.97 2.64 -4.19
N TRP A 44 -9.45 1.43 -4.08
CA TRP A 44 -10.11 0.21 -4.56
C TRP A 44 -11.37 -0.20 -3.78
N ASP A 45 -11.55 0.31 -2.56
CA ASP A 45 -12.73 0.06 -1.73
C ASP A 45 -13.73 1.23 -1.70
N GLY A 46 -13.41 2.34 -2.36
CA GLY A 46 -14.31 3.51 -2.39
C GLY A 46 -13.57 4.84 -2.42
N ILE A 47 -14.30 5.90 -2.08
CA ILE A 47 -13.83 7.27 -2.02
C ILE A 47 -14.19 7.90 -0.68
N VAL A 48 -13.25 8.69 -0.15
CA VAL A 48 -13.44 9.54 1.02
C VAL A 48 -13.23 10.98 0.60
N ILE A 49 -14.21 11.84 0.88
CA ILE A 49 -14.20 13.27 0.52
C ILE A 49 -14.04 14.07 1.82
N PHE A 50 -12.98 14.87 1.91
CA PHE A 50 -12.73 15.78 3.03
C PHE A 50 -13.20 17.21 2.72
N ASP A 51 -13.22 17.58 1.43
CA ASP A 51 -13.69 18.88 0.97
C ASP A 51 -14.82 18.72 -0.04
N SER A 52 -16.02 19.17 0.34
CA SER A 52 -17.24 19.07 -0.47
C SER A 52 -17.27 20.02 -1.67
N ARG A 53 -16.30 20.94 -1.79
CA ARG A 53 -16.15 21.86 -2.92
C ARG A 53 -15.51 21.19 -4.15
N LEU A 54 -14.98 19.98 -4.00
CA LEU A 54 -14.36 19.25 -5.11
C LEU A 54 -15.37 18.92 -6.20
N ASP A 55 -14.97 19.12 -7.45
CA ASP A 55 -15.66 18.53 -8.60
C ASP A 55 -15.45 17.01 -8.56
N ILE A 56 -16.50 16.29 -8.13
CA ILE A 56 -16.46 14.84 -7.97
C ILE A 56 -16.46 14.16 -9.33
N LEU A 57 -17.10 14.73 -10.33
CA LEU A 57 -17.10 14.16 -11.68
C LEU A 57 -15.71 14.25 -12.31
N GLN A 58 -15.02 15.39 -12.14
CA GLN A 58 -13.60 15.52 -12.52
C GLN A 58 -12.74 14.51 -11.77
N THR A 59 -12.95 14.36 -10.46
CA THR A 59 -12.17 13.45 -9.62
C THR A 59 -12.33 12.00 -10.08
N LEU A 60 -13.57 11.53 -10.30
CA LEU A 60 -13.86 10.20 -10.81
C LEU A 60 -13.33 10.00 -12.23
N LYS A 61 -13.41 11.03 -13.09
CA LYS A 61 -12.86 11.00 -14.45
C LYS A 61 -11.33 10.83 -14.44
N ILE A 62 -10.61 11.57 -13.59
CA ILE A 62 -9.16 11.45 -13.47
C ILE A 62 -8.80 10.06 -12.95
N TYR A 63 -9.51 9.54 -11.94
CA TYR A 63 -9.30 8.19 -11.43
C TYR A 63 -9.51 7.12 -12.53
N ALA A 64 -10.60 7.25 -13.30
CA ALA A 64 -10.89 6.40 -14.46
C ALA A 64 -9.80 6.47 -15.53
N LYS A 65 -9.26 7.66 -15.79
CA LYS A 65 -8.14 7.87 -16.73
C LYS A 65 -6.90 7.08 -16.30
N GLN A 66 -6.58 7.06 -15.01
CA GLN A 66 -5.44 6.29 -14.50
C GLN A 66 -5.63 4.79 -14.70
N TYR A 67 -6.85 4.29 -14.46
CA TYR A 67 -7.18 2.91 -14.81
C TYR A 67 -7.05 2.66 -16.31
N GLN A 68 -7.52 3.58 -17.15
CA GLN A 68 -7.44 3.43 -18.60
C GLN A 68 -5.99 3.35 -19.10
N ASN A 69 -5.09 4.19 -18.57
CA ASN A 69 -3.64 4.13 -18.87
C ASN A 69 -3.06 2.76 -18.53
N TYR A 70 -3.42 2.21 -17.37
CA TYR A 70 -3.06 0.86 -16.97
C TYR A 70 -3.69 -0.22 -17.87
N ALA A 71 -4.97 -0.08 -18.20
CA ALA A 71 -5.74 -1.10 -18.91
C ALA A 71 -5.33 -1.22 -20.39
N GLN A 72 -5.01 -0.10 -21.05
CA GLN A 72 -4.44 -0.08 -22.40
C GLN A 72 -3.12 -0.84 -22.47
N SER A 73 -2.30 -0.69 -21.43
CA SER A 73 -1.06 -1.43 -21.25
C SER A 73 -1.34 -2.91 -21.00
N CYS A 74 -2.28 -3.26 -20.13
CA CYS A 74 -2.55 -4.66 -19.78
C CYS A 74 -3.10 -5.51 -20.94
N GLY A 75 -4.22 -5.09 -21.54
CA GLY A 75 -4.87 -5.78 -22.68
C GLY A 75 -5.37 -7.23 -22.46
N ARG A 76 -5.32 -7.79 -21.25
CA ARG A 76 -5.60 -9.23 -20.99
C ARG A 76 -7.08 -9.64 -21.03
N CYS A 77 -8.02 -8.73 -20.80
CA CYS A 77 -9.45 -9.02 -20.88
C CYS A 77 -10.24 -7.86 -21.47
N THR A 78 -11.21 -8.19 -22.34
CA THR A 78 -12.08 -7.21 -23.00
C THR A 78 -12.83 -6.32 -22.00
N PRO A 79 -13.45 -6.85 -20.92
CA PRO A 79 -14.15 -6.01 -19.94
C PRO A 79 -13.21 -5.03 -19.25
N GLY A 80 -11.96 -5.43 -18.99
CA GLY A 80 -10.99 -4.55 -18.34
C GLY A 80 -10.49 -3.46 -19.28
N LYS A 81 -10.09 -3.83 -20.51
CA LYS A 81 -9.50 -2.91 -21.49
C LYS A 81 -10.52 -1.92 -22.06
N TYR A 82 -11.65 -2.42 -22.54
CA TYR A 82 -12.67 -1.58 -23.18
C TYR A 82 -13.64 -1.00 -22.16
N GLY A 83 -13.96 -1.72 -21.08
CA GLY A 83 -14.80 -1.17 -20.02
C GLY A 83 -14.17 0.06 -19.36
N GLY A 84 -12.85 0.05 -19.12
CA GLY A 84 -12.13 1.25 -18.63
C GLY A 84 -12.25 2.45 -19.58
N LYS A 85 -12.17 2.18 -20.89
CA LYS A 85 -12.31 3.22 -21.92
C LYS A 85 -13.71 3.81 -21.92
N VAL A 86 -14.73 2.95 -21.95
CA VAL A 86 -16.13 3.36 -21.93
C VAL A 86 -16.47 4.13 -20.65
N LEU A 87 -15.95 3.68 -19.51
CA LEU A 87 -16.14 4.34 -18.23
C LEU A 87 -15.53 5.75 -18.21
N TYR A 88 -14.31 5.92 -18.73
CA TYR A 88 -13.71 7.25 -18.90
C TYR A 88 -14.51 8.15 -19.86
N GLU A 89 -14.89 7.63 -21.03
CA GLU A 89 -15.64 8.37 -22.06
C GLU A 89 -17.04 8.79 -21.56
N LEU A 90 -17.72 7.94 -20.78
CA LEU A 90 -19.01 8.29 -20.17
C LEU A 90 -18.86 9.39 -19.12
N LEU A 91 -17.84 9.33 -18.25
CA LEU A 91 -17.56 10.39 -17.28
C LEU A 91 -17.17 11.71 -17.96
N GLU A 92 -16.41 11.63 -19.06
CA GLU A 92 -16.05 12.80 -19.87
C GLU A 92 -17.28 13.40 -20.56
N LYS A 93 -18.16 12.56 -21.11
CA LYS A 93 -19.43 12.98 -21.68
C LYS A 93 -20.29 13.66 -20.63
N LEU A 94 -20.49 13.04 -19.47
CA LEU A 94 -21.26 13.61 -18.36
C LEU A 94 -20.73 14.97 -17.89
N GLN A 95 -19.41 15.20 -18.00
CA GLN A 95 -18.79 16.47 -17.56
C GLN A 95 -18.90 17.59 -18.59
N ASN A 96 -18.86 17.27 -19.88
CA ASN A 96 -18.72 18.26 -20.96
C ASN A 96 -20.00 18.42 -21.80
N HIS A 97 -20.93 17.48 -21.75
CA HIS A 97 -22.11 17.49 -22.61
C HIS A 97 -23.18 18.44 -22.07
N ASN A 98 -23.63 19.37 -22.92
CA ASN A 98 -24.83 20.16 -22.64
C ASN A 98 -26.05 19.28 -22.92
N TYR A 99 -26.59 18.66 -21.88
CA TYR A 99 -27.80 17.86 -21.97
C TYR A 99 -29.00 18.73 -22.34
N ALA A 100 -29.80 18.28 -23.31
CA ALA A 100 -31.02 18.97 -23.72
C ALA A 100 -32.18 18.70 -22.75
N SER A 101 -32.09 17.63 -21.96
CA SER A 101 -33.05 17.27 -20.90
C SER A 101 -32.39 16.43 -19.81
N ASP A 102 -32.97 16.46 -18.61
CA ASP A 102 -32.52 15.63 -17.48
C ASP A 102 -32.60 14.11 -17.78
N CYS A 103 -33.53 13.70 -18.67
CA CYS A 103 -33.69 12.31 -19.08
C CYS A 103 -32.47 11.75 -19.82
N GLU A 104 -31.77 12.58 -20.61
CA GLU A 104 -30.56 12.16 -21.32
C GLU A 104 -29.39 11.96 -20.35
N ALA A 105 -29.24 12.83 -19.35
CA ALA A 105 -28.22 12.70 -18.32
C ALA A 105 -28.45 11.44 -17.46
N LEU A 106 -29.70 11.16 -17.08
CA LEU A 106 -30.07 9.95 -16.35
C LEU A 106 -29.73 8.68 -17.12
N SER A 107 -29.98 8.64 -18.44
CA SER A 107 -29.64 7.49 -19.28
C SER A 107 -28.13 7.22 -19.34
N ASP A 108 -27.30 8.26 -19.43
CA ASP A 108 -25.84 8.09 -19.40
C ASP A 108 -25.35 7.62 -18.01
N ILE A 109 -26.00 8.05 -16.92
CA ILE A 109 -25.71 7.59 -15.55
C ILE A 109 -26.08 6.11 -15.38
N GLU A 110 -27.25 5.68 -15.86
CA GLU A 110 -27.66 4.27 -15.85
C GLU A 110 -26.67 3.41 -16.61
N LYS A 111 -26.24 3.86 -17.79
CA LYS A 111 -25.22 3.18 -18.59
C LYS A 111 -23.87 3.13 -17.88
N LEU A 112 -23.47 4.20 -17.19
CA LEU A 112 -22.25 4.22 -16.37
C LEU A 112 -22.34 3.16 -15.26
N GLN A 113 -23.47 3.05 -14.58
CA GLN A 113 -23.72 2.05 -13.54
C GLN A 113 -23.68 0.62 -14.10
N GLU A 114 -24.32 0.38 -15.26
CA GLU A 114 -24.33 -0.93 -15.92
C GLU A 114 -22.90 -1.38 -16.30
N VAL A 115 -22.11 -0.48 -16.89
CA VAL A 115 -20.70 -0.75 -17.22
C VAL A 115 -19.89 -1.05 -15.97
N CYS A 116 -20.10 -0.30 -14.89
CA CYS A 116 -19.43 -0.51 -13.61
C CYS A 116 -19.71 -1.92 -13.03
N GLU A 117 -20.97 -2.33 -12.99
CA GLU A 117 -21.35 -3.66 -12.49
C GLU A 117 -20.85 -4.79 -13.40
N LEU A 118 -20.89 -4.59 -14.73
CA LEU A 118 -20.35 -5.55 -15.68
C LEU A 118 -18.84 -5.73 -15.50
N MET A 119 -18.08 -4.64 -15.37
CA MET A 119 -16.64 -4.68 -15.10
C MET A 119 -16.34 -5.42 -13.80
N LYS A 120 -17.09 -5.14 -12.74
CA LYS A 120 -16.96 -5.79 -11.43
C LYS A 120 -17.21 -7.29 -11.49
N ALA A 121 -18.21 -7.72 -12.25
CA ALA A 121 -18.56 -9.13 -12.40
C ALA A 121 -17.60 -9.91 -13.32
N THR A 122 -17.09 -9.29 -14.38
CA THR A 122 -16.45 -10.03 -15.50
C THR A 122 -14.96 -9.77 -15.69
N SER A 123 -14.36 -8.77 -15.03
CA SER A 123 -12.91 -8.53 -15.12
C SER A 123 -12.11 -9.69 -14.55
N LYS A 124 -11.00 -10.07 -15.22
CA LYS A 124 -10.14 -11.19 -14.79
C LYS A 124 -9.15 -10.84 -13.68
N CYS A 125 -8.95 -9.56 -13.37
CA CYS A 125 -7.97 -9.09 -12.40
C CYS A 125 -8.63 -8.16 -11.38
N GLU A 126 -7.98 -7.98 -10.23
CA GLU A 126 -8.58 -7.26 -9.11
C GLU A 126 -8.75 -5.76 -9.40
N VAL A 127 -7.76 -5.12 -10.01
CA VAL A 127 -7.87 -3.70 -10.41
C VAL A 127 -9.07 -3.45 -11.31
N GLY A 128 -9.36 -4.33 -12.27
CA GLY A 128 -10.53 -4.20 -13.14
C GLY A 128 -11.87 -4.39 -12.40
N LYS A 129 -11.88 -5.24 -11.36
CA LYS A 129 -13.07 -5.46 -10.53
C LYS A 129 -13.33 -4.33 -9.53
N THR A 130 -12.28 -3.64 -9.10
CA THR A 130 -12.33 -2.66 -7.99
C THR A 130 -12.35 -1.21 -8.44
N THR A 131 -11.84 -0.91 -9.64
CA THR A 131 -11.94 0.44 -10.25
C THR A 131 -13.37 0.98 -10.26
N PRO A 132 -14.44 0.19 -10.50
CA PRO A 132 -15.81 0.70 -10.45
C PRO A 132 -16.30 1.13 -9.05
N ASN A 133 -15.68 0.68 -7.96
CA ASN A 133 -16.23 0.83 -6.60
C ASN A 133 -16.43 2.30 -6.17
N PRO A 134 -15.47 3.24 -6.35
CA PRO A 134 -15.68 4.64 -6.01
C PRO A 134 -16.85 5.30 -6.74
N ILE A 135 -17.05 4.93 -8.02
CA ILE A 135 -18.13 5.48 -8.84
C ILE A 135 -19.48 4.95 -8.34
N LEU A 136 -19.58 3.64 -8.15
CA LEU A 136 -20.79 3.01 -7.61
C LEU A 136 -21.13 3.52 -6.20
N GLN A 137 -20.12 3.75 -5.35
CA GLN A 137 -20.34 4.32 -4.02
C GLN A 137 -20.96 5.71 -4.10
N ILE A 138 -20.40 6.61 -4.91
CA ILE A 138 -20.93 7.97 -5.06
C ILE A 138 -22.34 7.96 -5.65
N LEU A 139 -22.59 7.18 -6.70
CA LEU A 139 -23.91 7.08 -7.32
C LEU A 139 -24.97 6.55 -6.34
N LYS A 140 -24.60 5.63 -5.44
CA LYS A 140 -25.53 4.99 -4.49
C LYS A 140 -25.74 5.79 -3.21
N GLU A 141 -24.66 6.30 -2.62
CA GLU A 141 -24.67 6.88 -1.27
C GLU A 141 -24.77 8.42 -1.28
N LYS A 142 -24.32 9.06 -2.38
CA LYS A 142 -24.23 10.52 -2.52
C LYS A 142 -24.63 11.02 -3.92
N PRO A 143 -25.80 10.61 -4.47
CA PRO A 143 -26.24 11.03 -5.80
C PRO A 143 -26.37 12.56 -5.93
N GLU A 144 -26.67 13.26 -4.83
CA GLU A 144 -26.76 14.73 -4.79
C GLU A 144 -25.41 15.40 -5.02
N VAL A 145 -24.30 14.79 -4.59
CA VAL A 145 -22.95 15.32 -4.79
C VAL A 145 -22.53 15.11 -6.25
N PHE A 146 -22.88 13.95 -6.82
CA PHE A 146 -22.65 13.66 -8.24
C PHE A 146 -23.44 14.63 -9.13
N ALA A 147 -24.72 14.84 -8.86
CA ALA A 147 -25.60 15.70 -9.64
C ALA A 147 -25.15 17.17 -9.66
N ARG A 148 -24.59 17.69 -8.56
CA ARG A 148 -24.03 19.06 -8.50
C ARG A 148 -22.89 19.31 -9.48
N SER A 149 -22.20 18.25 -9.91
CA SER A 149 -21.06 18.34 -10.83
C SER A 149 -21.49 18.23 -12.30
N LEU A 150 -22.79 18.00 -12.58
CA LEU A 150 -23.31 17.94 -13.94
C LEU A 150 -23.55 19.36 -14.49
N PRO A 151 -23.16 19.63 -15.75
CA PRO A 151 -23.49 20.87 -16.45
C PRO A 151 -24.96 20.82 -16.92
N LEU A 152 -25.91 20.75 -15.99
CA LEU A 152 -27.33 20.79 -16.34
C LEU A 152 -27.69 22.21 -16.77
N SER A 153 -28.35 22.34 -17.93
CA SER A 153 -28.97 23.60 -18.31
C SER A 153 -30.00 23.95 -17.24
N ARG A 154 -29.81 25.08 -16.53
CA ARG A 154 -30.86 25.71 -15.69
C ARG A 154 -31.98 26.29 -16.56
N GLN A 155 -32.47 25.52 -17.54
CA GLN A 155 -33.52 25.90 -18.48
C GLN A 155 -34.59 24.81 -18.58
N SER A 156 -35.10 24.29 -17.45
CA SER A 156 -36.42 23.62 -17.45
C SER A 156 -37.00 23.27 -16.08
N CYS A 157 -36.53 23.83 -14.97
CA CYS A 157 -37.26 23.72 -13.69
C CYS A 157 -37.88 25.07 -13.32
N ASN A 158 -39.08 25.31 -13.86
CA ASN A 158 -40.08 26.29 -13.45
C ASN A 158 -39.64 27.31 -12.38
N ASN A 159 -39.06 28.44 -12.82
CA ASN A 159 -38.96 29.65 -11.99
C ASN A 159 -40.33 30.10 -11.45
N THR A 160 -41.43 29.68 -12.07
CA THR A 160 -42.80 29.94 -11.61
C THR A 160 -43.17 29.24 -10.31
N ILE A 161 -42.62 28.06 -9.97
CA ILE A 161 -43.00 27.33 -8.75
C ILE A 161 -42.21 27.84 -7.55
N LEU A 162 -40.90 28.05 -7.69
CA LEU A 162 -40.05 28.58 -6.61
C LEU A 162 -40.36 30.05 -6.29
N GLU A 163 -40.71 30.87 -7.28
CA GLU A 163 -41.17 32.25 -7.04
C GLU A 163 -42.56 32.28 -6.37
N GLN A 164 -43.47 31.38 -6.75
CA GLN A 164 -44.77 31.23 -6.08
C GLN A 164 -44.64 30.70 -4.65
N GLU A 165 -43.74 29.75 -4.40
CA GLU A 165 -43.46 29.21 -3.06
C GLU A 165 -42.78 30.24 -2.16
N ALA A 166 -41.83 31.03 -2.69
CA ALA A 166 -41.19 32.13 -1.96
C ALA A 166 -42.17 33.27 -1.64
N GLN A 167 -43.08 33.62 -2.57
CA GLN A 167 -44.16 34.57 -2.31
C GLN A 167 -45.14 34.04 -1.25
N MET A 168 -45.53 32.76 -1.34
CA MET A 168 -46.45 32.14 -0.39
C MET A 168 -45.83 32.04 1.03
N LEU A 169 -44.54 31.69 1.13
CA LEU A 169 -43.78 31.70 2.40
C LEU A 169 -43.61 33.10 2.98
N SER A 170 -43.36 34.11 2.15
CA SER A 170 -43.31 35.53 2.56
C SER A 170 -44.65 36.00 3.12
N GLU A 171 -45.76 35.64 2.46
CA GLU A 171 -47.12 36.02 2.89
C GLU A 171 -47.52 35.30 4.20
N LEU A 172 -47.21 34.00 4.31
CA LEU A 172 -47.37 33.23 5.55
C LEU A 172 -46.54 33.78 6.70
N THR A 173 -45.30 34.21 6.43
CA THR A 173 -44.41 34.81 7.44
C THR A 173 -44.93 36.18 7.91
N LYS A 174 -45.52 36.98 7.02
CA LYS A 174 -46.21 38.23 7.38
C LYS A 174 -47.44 37.95 8.26
N GLN A 175 -48.28 36.98 7.88
CA GLN A 175 -49.47 36.59 8.66
C GLN A 175 -49.10 36.02 10.04
N LEU A 176 -48.01 35.26 10.13
CA LEU A 176 -47.48 34.74 11.38
C LEU A 176 -46.98 35.87 12.28
N LYS A 177 -46.18 36.82 11.74
CA LYS A 177 -45.69 37.99 12.49
C LYS A 177 -46.84 38.86 13.00
N GLN A 178 -47.90 39.05 12.20
CA GLN A 178 -49.06 39.85 12.59
C GLN A 178 -49.91 39.16 13.66
N SER A 179 -50.01 37.83 13.64
CA SER A 179 -50.68 37.03 14.67
C SER A 179 -49.89 36.97 15.98
N THR A 180 -48.56 36.90 15.89
CA THR A 180 -47.66 36.89 17.05
C THR A 180 -47.67 38.24 17.78
N LYS A 181 -47.74 39.35 17.04
CA LYS A 181 -47.89 40.71 17.62
C LYS A 181 -49.21 40.87 18.39
N LYS A 182 -50.34 40.38 17.85
CA LYS A 182 -51.63 40.39 18.55
C LYS A 182 -51.63 39.55 19.83
N LEU A 183 -50.91 38.42 19.82
CA LEU A 183 -50.73 37.57 21.00
C LEU A 183 -49.87 38.24 22.09
N GLN A 184 -48.88 39.05 21.68
CA GLN A 184 -48.03 39.79 22.61
C GLN A 184 -48.77 40.97 23.26
N GLU A 185 -49.53 41.74 22.47
CA GLU A 185 -50.39 42.83 22.97
C GLU A 185 -51.48 42.32 23.93
N ALA A 186 -52.05 41.13 23.65
CA ALA A 186 -53.01 40.48 24.54
C ALA A 186 -52.38 40.03 25.87
N ARG A 187 -51.11 39.58 25.84
CA ARG A 187 -50.39 39.12 27.04
C ARG A 187 -50.00 40.28 27.94
N GLU A 188 -49.52 41.38 27.37
CA GLU A 188 -49.22 42.63 28.09
C GLU A 188 -50.49 43.23 28.73
N PHE A 189 -51.64 43.12 28.07
CA PHE A 189 -52.92 43.54 28.65
C PHE A 189 -53.36 42.65 29.83
N VAL A 190 -53.19 41.33 29.71
CA VAL A 190 -53.50 40.39 30.82
C VAL A 190 -52.58 40.63 32.02
N ASP A 191 -51.30 40.86 31.79
CA ASP A 191 -50.34 41.16 32.87
C ASP A 191 -50.71 42.48 33.57
N LYS A 192 -51.14 43.50 32.81
CA LYS A 192 -51.62 44.78 33.36
C LYS A 192 -52.90 44.62 34.19
N VAL A 193 -53.87 43.82 33.73
CA VAL A 193 -55.10 43.53 34.47
C VAL A 193 -54.81 42.73 35.75
N GLN A 194 -53.87 41.78 35.72
CA GLN A 194 -53.43 41.05 36.92
C GLN A 194 -52.75 41.97 37.94
N GLN A 195 -51.98 42.95 37.45
CA GLN A 195 -51.31 43.95 38.29
C GLN A 195 -52.30 44.94 38.93
N ASP A 196 -53.33 45.36 38.20
CA ASP A 196 -54.40 46.23 38.71
C ASP A 196 -55.28 45.52 39.75
N ILE A 197 -55.54 44.22 39.57
CA ILE A 197 -56.23 43.37 40.56
C ILE A 197 -55.38 43.21 41.84
N ALA A 198 -54.07 42.99 41.70
CA ALA A 198 -53.15 42.87 42.84
C ALA A 198 -53.02 44.19 43.64
N ASN A 199 -53.21 45.34 42.98
CA ASN A 199 -53.14 46.66 43.59
C ASN A 199 -54.49 47.15 44.18
N GLY A 200 -55.52 46.31 44.22
CA GLY A 200 -56.78 46.59 44.91
C GLY A 200 -57.72 47.60 44.21
N VAL A 201 -57.47 47.91 42.94
CA VAL A 201 -58.32 48.81 42.14
C VAL A 201 -59.34 47.96 41.39
N THR A 202 -60.57 47.82 41.89
CA THR A 202 -61.62 47.11 41.12
C THR A 202 -62.99 47.76 41.18
N SER A 203 -63.56 47.98 39.99
CA SER A 203 -65.01 48.01 39.77
C SER A 203 -65.40 46.74 39.00
N SER A 204 -66.60 46.19 39.27
CA SER A 204 -67.08 44.95 38.65
C SER A 204 -67.20 44.99 37.12
N SER A 205 -67.21 46.19 36.51
CA SER A 205 -67.27 46.37 35.06
C SER A 205 -65.96 46.03 34.35
N LEU A 206 -64.81 46.22 35.00
CA LEU A 206 -63.48 45.93 34.43
C LEU A 206 -63.19 44.42 34.35
N ILE A 207 -63.69 43.65 35.32
CA ILE A 207 -63.54 42.20 35.37
C ILE A 207 -64.40 41.53 34.29
N HIS A 208 -65.62 42.04 34.04
CA HIS A 208 -66.51 41.50 33.01
C HIS A 208 -65.96 41.72 31.59
N ASP A 209 -65.45 42.92 31.29
CA ASP A 209 -64.88 43.27 29.97
C ASP A 209 -63.55 42.51 29.71
N ALA A 210 -62.75 42.28 30.75
CA ALA A 210 -61.56 41.42 30.68
C ALA A 210 -61.91 39.94 30.44
N MET A 211 -62.94 39.40 31.11
CA MET A 211 -63.37 38.01 30.91
C MET A 211 -63.95 37.77 29.51
N GLN A 212 -64.71 38.71 28.96
CA GLN A 212 -65.26 38.60 27.60
C GLN A 212 -64.17 38.62 26.51
N ARG A 213 -63.10 39.40 26.71
CA ARG A 213 -61.94 39.41 25.81
C ARG A 213 -61.06 38.16 25.96
N ILE A 214 -60.94 37.59 27.16
CA ILE A 214 -60.23 36.32 27.40
C ILE A 214 -60.96 35.13 26.74
N GLU A 215 -62.29 35.11 26.74
CA GLU A 215 -63.07 34.11 25.98
C GLU A 215 -62.86 34.25 24.48
N ASN A 216 -62.83 35.47 23.94
CA ASN A 216 -62.52 35.70 22.52
C ASN A 216 -61.07 35.33 22.16
N ILE A 217 -60.11 35.47 23.07
CA ILE A 217 -58.72 35.01 22.87
C ILE A 217 -58.63 33.47 22.87
N LYS A 218 -59.36 32.80 23.78
CA LYS A 218 -59.47 31.32 23.77
C LYS A 218 -60.21 30.79 22.54
N ALA A 219 -61.10 31.59 21.94
CA ALA A 219 -61.84 31.28 20.73
C ALA A 219 -61.20 31.81 19.44
N THR A 220 -59.89 32.10 19.43
CA THR A 220 -59.20 32.40 18.17
C THR A 220 -58.74 31.08 17.55
N GLN A 221 -59.37 30.75 16.42
CA GLN A 221 -59.11 29.78 15.35
C GLN A 221 -57.63 29.50 14.97
N ALA A 222 -56.63 30.10 15.64
CA ALA A 222 -55.22 30.00 15.28
C ALA A 222 -54.58 28.63 15.58
N LYS A 223 -55.06 27.86 16.57
CA LYS A 223 -54.44 26.57 16.94
C LYS A 223 -54.94 25.41 16.07
N GLU A 224 -56.19 25.47 15.64
CA GLU A 224 -56.79 24.51 14.69
C GLU A 224 -56.38 24.82 13.25
N ASP A 225 -56.30 26.09 12.85
CA ASP A 225 -55.80 26.47 11.52
C ASP A 225 -54.31 26.14 11.35
N LEU A 226 -53.47 26.34 12.39
CA LEU A 226 -52.05 25.95 12.32
C LEU A 226 -51.89 24.42 12.27
N ARG A 227 -52.72 23.66 13.01
CA ARG A 227 -52.77 22.20 12.89
C ARG A 227 -53.24 21.77 11.50
N HIS A 228 -54.25 22.43 10.94
CA HIS A 228 -54.77 22.14 9.61
C HIS A 228 -53.72 22.44 8.53
N VAL A 229 -53.02 23.57 8.62
CA VAL A 229 -51.94 23.96 7.68
C VAL A 229 -50.73 23.02 7.78
N ILE A 230 -50.31 22.64 8.99
CA ILE A 230 -49.23 21.67 9.19
C ILE A 230 -49.65 20.28 8.69
N THR A 231 -50.90 19.89 8.92
CA THR A 231 -51.42 18.58 8.51
C THR A 231 -51.60 18.50 6.99
N GLU A 232 -52.10 19.54 6.34
CA GLU A 232 -52.21 19.58 4.87
C GLU A 232 -50.85 19.73 4.19
N SER A 233 -49.91 20.47 4.78
CA SER A 233 -48.52 20.53 4.28
C SER A 233 -47.80 19.19 4.44
N ALA A 234 -47.98 18.50 5.58
CA ALA A 234 -47.45 17.16 5.79
C ALA A 234 -48.10 16.12 4.88
N LYS A 235 -49.41 16.22 4.61
CA LYS A 235 -50.12 15.37 3.62
C LYS A 235 -49.68 15.67 2.19
N LYS A 236 -49.37 16.92 1.85
CA LYS A 236 -48.87 17.31 0.52
C LYS A 236 -47.45 16.80 0.30
N ILE A 237 -46.55 17.00 1.28
CA ILE A 237 -45.21 16.41 1.28
C ILE A 237 -45.29 14.89 1.23
N ALA A 238 -46.19 14.26 2.00
CA ALA A 238 -46.40 12.82 1.94
C ALA A 238 -46.94 12.38 0.58
N ARG A 239 -47.88 13.11 -0.04
CA ARG A 239 -48.42 12.81 -1.38
C ARG A 239 -47.37 12.97 -2.48
N GLU A 240 -46.51 13.99 -2.42
CA GLU A 240 -45.44 14.24 -3.40
C GLU A 240 -44.24 13.31 -3.22
N THR A 241 -43.92 12.94 -1.97
CA THR A 241 -42.95 11.87 -1.65
C THR A 241 -43.50 10.51 -2.08
N THR A 242 -44.80 10.26 -1.91
CA THR A 242 -45.45 9.02 -2.36
C THR A 242 -45.63 9.02 -3.89
N GLN A 243 -45.87 10.16 -4.56
CA GLN A 243 -45.90 10.28 -6.02
C GLN A 243 -44.51 10.18 -6.64
N SER A 244 -43.46 10.70 -6.01
CA SER A 244 -42.07 10.52 -6.46
C SER A 244 -41.61 9.08 -6.25
N ASN A 245 -41.98 8.45 -5.13
CA ASN A 245 -41.73 7.03 -4.90
C ASN A 245 -42.62 6.11 -5.76
N LEU A 246 -43.85 6.51 -6.12
CA LEU A 246 -44.72 5.81 -7.07
C LEU A 246 -44.28 6.01 -8.52
N ALA A 247 -43.73 7.16 -8.89
CA ALA A 247 -43.13 7.37 -10.20
C ALA A 247 -41.87 6.49 -10.37
N TRP A 248 -41.07 6.34 -9.30
CA TRP A 248 -39.91 5.45 -9.24
C TRP A 248 -40.28 3.95 -9.10
N ALA A 249 -41.41 3.62 -8.45
CA ALA A 249 -41.91 2.25 -8.33
C ALA A 249 -42.71 1.78 -9.56
N ASN A 250 -43.46 2.66 -10.24
CA ASN A 250 -44.24 2.30 -11.43
C ASN A 250 -43.37 2.18 -12.69
N THR A 251 -42.24 2.90 -12.81
CA THR A 251 -41.22 2.59 -13.84
C THR A 251 -40.60 1.21 -13.63
N LYS A 252 -40.53 0.74 -12.38
CA LYS A 252 -40.06 -0.60 -12.04
C LYS A 252 -41.11 -1.69 -12.27
N HIS A 253 -42.41 -1.35 -12.20
CA HIS A 253 -43.51 -2.31 -12.33
C HIS A 253 -44.00 -2.53 -13.77
N ASP A 254 -43.92 -1.51 -14.65
CA ASP A 254 -44.33 -1.63 -16.07
C ASP A 254 -43.28 -2.32 -16.96
N MET A 255 -42.03 -2.46 -16.51
CA MET A 255 -41.01 -3.25 -17.22
C MET A 255 -40.98 -4.74 -16.83
N HIS A 256 -41.67 -5.14 -15.75
CA HIS A 256 -41.69 -6.53 -15.29
C HIS A 256 -42.90 -7.36 -15.79
N ASN A 257 -43.85 -6.75 -16.49
CA ASN A 257 -45.00 -7.45 -17.08
C ASN A 257 -44.98 -7.42 -18.61
N THR A 258 -44.06 -8.20 -19.19
CA THR A 258 -44.38 -8.93 -20.42
C THR A 258 -43.76 -10.32 -20.39
N LYS A 259 -44.64 -11.30 -20.16
CA LYS A 259 -44.47 -12.76 -20.12
C LYS A 259 -43.78 -13.35 -18.89
N TYR A 260 -44.59 -13.63 -17.87
CA TYR A 260 -44.84 -14.99 -17.39
C TYR A 260 -46.24 -15.01 -16.76
N LEU A 261 -47.17 -15.75 -17.38
CA LEU A 261 -48.51 -15.97 -16.83
C LEU A 261 -48.44 -17.14 -15.84
N ASP A 262 -48.98 -16.87 -14.65
CA ASP A 262 -49.25 -17.77 -13.54
C ASP A 262 -49.99 -19.06 -13.94
N SER A 263 -49.66 -20.15 -13.25
CA SER A 263 -50.71 -21.06 -12.76
C SER A 263 -50.24 -21.74 -11.48
N SER A 264 -50.61 -21.13 -10.36
CA SER A 264 -50.60 -21.76 -9.04
C SER A 264 -51.87 -22.61 -8.82
N ASN A 265 -51.68 -23.72 -8.10
CA ASN A 265 -52.63 -24.40 -7.20
C ASN A 265 -53.88 -25.06 -7.79
N ASN A 266 -53.93 -26.40 -7.73
CA ASN A 266 -54.93 -27.10 -6.91
C ASN A 266 -54.66 -28.61 -6.75
N CYS A 267 -55.22 -29.15 -5.67
CA CYS A 267 -55.53 -30.57 -5.38
C CYS A 267 -54.57 -31.38 -4.48
N ASN A 268 -55.03 -31.50 -3.22
CA ASN A 268 -54.80 -32.63 -2.32
C ASN A 268 -55.37 -33.94 -2.91
N GLU A 269 -54.75 -35.09 -2.59
CA GLU A 269 -55.32 -36.25 -1.87
C GLU A 269 -54.50 -37.56 -2.08
N HIS A 270 -54.26 -38.23 -0.95
CA HIS A 270 -54.15 -39.67 -0.65
C HIS A 270 -53.16 -40.65 -1.37
N GLU A 271 -52.36 -41.27 -0.50
CA GLU A 271 -52.07 -42.72 -0.33
C GLU A 271 -51.08 -43.50 -1.22
N GLU A 272 -49.99 -43.88 -0.54
CA GLU A 272 -49.45 -45.24 -0.31
C GLU A 272 -48.62 -46.03 -1.36
N GLN A 273 -47.48 -46.51 -0.83
CA GLN A 273 -46.68 -47.71 -1.17
C GLN A 273 -45.71 -47.69 -2.38
N GLY A 274 -44.49 -48.19 -2.12
CA GLY A 274 -43.71 -48.89 -3.15
C GLY A 274 -42.22 -48.53 -3.28
N VAL A 275 -41.38 -49.32 -2.62
CA VAL A 275 -39.90 -49.32 -2.61
C VAL A 275 -39.22 -49.59 -3.98
N ASN A 276 -38.03 -49.00 -4.18
CA ASN A 276 -36.88 -49.38 -5.04
C ASN A 276 -36.91 -49.20 -6.58
N LYS A 277 -36.18 -48.18 -7.08
CA LYS A 277 -34.88 -48.29 -7.82
C LYS A 277 -34.47 -46.92 -8.40
N LYS A 278 -33.20 -46.52 -8.18
CA LYS A 278 -32.62 -45.26 -8.69
C LYS A 278 -32.26 -45.35 -10.17
N ASN A 279 -32.46 -44.19 -10.82
CA ASN A 279 -32.56 -43.88 -12.24
C ASN A 279 -31.24 -43.85 -13.04
N THR A 280 -31.40 -44.19 -14.32
CA THR A 280 -30.65 -43.73 -15.50
C THR A 280 -31.05 -42.31 -15.91
N ASP A 281 -30.16 -41.65 -16.66
CA ASP A 281 -30.37 -40.54 -17.60
C ASP A 281 -30.86 -39.17 -17.08
N SER A 282 -29.93 -38.20 -17.06
CA SER A 282 -30.24 -36.77 -17.06
C SER A 282 -29.91 -36.16 -18.42
N LYS A 283 -30.89 -36.18 -19.36
CA LYS A 283 -31.01 -35.22 -20.45
C LYS A 283 -31.99 -34.15 -20.02
N ASN A 284 -31.52 -32.90 -19.89
CA ASN A 284 -32.22 -31.63 -20.15
C ASN A 284 -31.51 -30.48 -19.40
N VAL A 285 -30.38 -30.07 -19.95
CA VAL A 285 -29.84 -28.70 -19.80
C VAL A 285 -29.36 -28.30 -21.18
N ASP A 286 -30.28 -27.85 -22.04
CA ASP A 286 -29.89 -27.16 -23.28
C ASP A 286 -31.10 -26.48 -23.92
N SER A 287 -31.16 -25.14 -23.77
CA SER A 287 -31.94 -24.28 -24.68
C SER A 287 -31.56 -22.80 -24.64
N SER A 288 -30.75 -22.34 -23.66
CA SER A 288 -30.30 -20.93 -23.60
C SER A 288 -28.89 -20.69 -24.19
N VAL A 289 -28.08 -21.73 -24.40
CA VAL A 289 -26.73 -21.62 -24.99
C VAL A 289 -26.74 -21.82 -26.52
N ALA A 290 -27.73 -22.55 -27.05
CA ALA A 290 -27.87 -22.79 -28.49
C ALA A 290 -28.37 -21.57 -29.30
N GLY A 291 -29.01 -20.59 -28.64
CA GLY A 291 -29.53 -19.38 -29.30
C GLY A 291 -28.45 -18.39 -29.74
N PHE A 292 -27.39 -18.23 -28.94
CA PHE A 292 -26.31 -17.27 -29.24
C PHE A 292 -25.25 -17.82 -30.21
N ALA A 293 -25.05 -19.14 -30.24
CA ALA A 293 -24.14 -19.77 -31.21
C ALA A 293 -24.70 -19.67 -32.65
N LYS A 294 -26.02 -19.80 -32.81
CA LYS A 294 -26.69 -19.78 -34.12
C LYS A 294 -26.68 -18.38 -34.76
N THR A 295 -26.83 -17.31 -33.98
CA THR A 295 -26.76 -15.93 -34.48
C THR A 295 -25.34 -15.54 -34.92
N ALA A 296 -24.30 -16.11 -34.30
CA ALA A 296 -22.92 -15.89 -34.70
C ALA A 296 -22.54 -16.64 -35.99
N GLU A 297 -23.08 -17.85 -36.20
CA GLU A 297 -22.90 -18.62 -37.44
C GLU A 297 -23.70 -18.03 -38.63
N ASP A 298 -24.92 -17.53 -38.40
CA ASP A 298 -25.76 -16.89 -39.42
C ASP A 298 -25.16 -15.56 -39.94
N ILE A 299 -24.40 -14.84 -39.10
CA ILE A 299 -23.65 -13.64 -39.49
C ILE A 299 -22.41 -13.99 -40.33
N MET A 300 -21.82 -15.17 -40.12
CA MET A 300 -20.61 -15.60 -40.84
C MET A 300 -20.89 -16.25 -42.21
N GLN A 301 -22.11 -16.69 -42.50
CA GLN A 301 -22.43 -17.44 -43.73
C GLN A 301 -23.19 -16.66 -44.82
N ASN A 302 -23.58 -15.39 -44.59
CA ASN A 302 -24.28 -14.60 -45.61
C ASN A 302 -23.32 -14.04 -46.67
N LYS A 303 -23.00 -14.89 -47.67
CA LYS A 303 -22.46 -14.48 -48.97
C LYS A 303 -23.58 -13.89 -49.81
N ASP A 304 -23.69 -12.56 -49.82
CA ASP A 304 -24.16 -11.87 -51.02
C ASP A 304 -23.41 -10.55 -51.22
N LYS A 305 -22.70 -10.51 -52.36
CA LYS A 305 -21.94 -9.37 -52.86
C LYS A 305 -22.90 -8.23 -53.19
N LYS A 306 -22.87 -7.14 -52.42
CA LYS A 306 -23.17 -5.79 -52.92
C LYS A 306 -22.39 -4.76 -52.11
N GLU A 307 -21.65 -3.94 -52.83
CA GLU A 307 -20.69 -2.94 -52.36
C GLU A 307 -21.24 -2.06 -51.24
N LEU A 308 -20.72 -2.23 -50.01
CA LEU A 308 -20.78 -1.18 -48.99
C LEU A 308 -19.54 -0.31 -49.12
N LYS A 309 -19.74 0.94 -49.55
CA LYS A 309 -18.73 1.99 -49.57
C LYS A 309 -18.18 2.20 -48.16
N SER A 310 -16.85 2.19 -48.06
CA SER A 310 -16.09 2.49 -46.85
C SER A 310 -16.38 3.90 -46.34
N HIS A 311 -17.04 4.03 -45.19
CA HIS A 311 -16.84 5.18 -44.32
C HIS A 311 -15.76 4.82 -43.31
N THR A 312 -14.52 5.08 -43.74
CA THR A 312 -13.34 5.17 -42.89
C THR A 312 -13.61 6.22 -41.82
N LEU A 313 -13.88 5.80 -40.58
CA LEU A 313 -13.79 6.68 -39.43
C LEU A 313 -12.32 7.09 -39.29
N MET A 314 -12.05 8.35 -39.62
CA MET A 314 -10.72 8.93 -39.57
C MET A 314 -10.18 8.91 -38.13
N PRO A 315 -8.90 8.57 -37.92
CA PRO A 315 -8.26 8.80 -36.64
C PRO A 315 -8.20 10.31 -36.39
N VAL A 316 -8.69 10.75 -35.24
CA VAL A 316 -8.54 12.13 -34.79
C VAL A 316 -7.14 12.26 -34.19
N ASP A 317 -6.28 13.00 -34.88
CA ASP A 317 -4.94 13.39 -34.40
C ASP A 317 -5.07 14.22 -33.11
N TYR A 318 -4.55 13.70 -32.01
CA TYR A 318 -4.31 14.49 -30.81
C TYR A 318 -2.97 15.21 -30.94
N ASN A 319 -3.02 16.52 -31.21
CA ASN A 319 -1.87 17.42 -31.09
C ASN A 319 -1.44 17.54 -29.61
N ILE A 320 -0.67 16.57 -29.15
CA ILE A 320 0.39 16.81 -28.17
C ILE A 320 1.57 17.23 -29.04
N THR A 321 2.12 18.42 -28.82
CA THR A 321 3.34 18.88 -29.50
C THR A 321 4.43 17.84 -29.36
N ARG A 322 4.57 17.02 -30.41
CA ARG A 322 5.59 16.00 -30.63
C ARG A 322 6.73 16.69 -31.39
N ASP A 323 7.88 16.80 -30.75
CA ASP A 323 9.12 17.03 -31.49
C ASP A 323 9.42 15.73 -32.26
N ASN A 324 9.26 15.80 -33.58
CA ASN A 324 9.47 14.68 -34.50
C ASN A 324 10.86 14.76 -35.11
N THR A 325 11.84 14.08 -34.49
CA THR A 325 13.01 13.59 -35.23
C THR A 325 13.49 12.24 -34.70
N THR A 326 13.27 11.22 -35.55
CA THR A 326 14.10 10.01 -35.78
C THR A 326 14.19 8.89 -34.75
N SER A 327 13.42 7.83 -35.01
CA SER A 327 13.85 6.44 -35.34
C SER A 327 12.92 5.41 -34.69
N ASN A 328 12.59 4.35 -35.43
CA ASN A 328 11.74 3.23 -34.99
C ASN A 328 12.37 2.44 -33.83
N SER A 329 12.37 3.01 -32.63
CA SER A 329 12.46 2.26 -31.38
C SER A 329 11.07 1.74 -31.05
N PHE A 330 10.91 0.43 -30.88
CA PHE A 330 9.79 -0.15 -30.14
C PHE A 330 9.53 0.71 -28.90
N GLU A 331 8.36 1.36 -28.80
CA GLU A 331 7.92 2.16 -27.66
C GLU A 331 8.12 1.35 -26.39
N THR A 332 9.23 1.64 -25.72
CA THR A 332 9.76 0.84 -24.64
C THR A 332 8.99 1.25 -23.40
N LEU A 333 8.07 0.40 -22.93
CA LEU A 333 7.66 0.33 -21.52
C LEU A 333 7.60 1.69 -20.79
N GLU A 334 6.81 2.67 -21.26
CA GLU A 334 6.28 3.74 -20.40
C GLU A 334 5.29 3.19 -19.34
N ARG A 335 5.08 1.86 -19.35
CA ARG A 335 4.34 1.16 -18.31
C ARG A 335 5.10 1.34 -16.99
N TYR A 336 4.40 1.95 -16.03
CA TYR A 336 4.77 2.05 -14.62
C TYR A 336 5.69 3.22 -14.24
N LYS A 337 5.28 4.46 -14.57
CA LYS A 337 5.52 5.53 -13.57
C LYS A 337 4.76 5.13 -12.30
N SER A 338 5.49 4.93 -11.20
CA SER A 338 4.93 4.44 -9.93
C SER A 338 3.84 5.36 -9.39
N ALA A 339 4.01 6.68 -9.58
CA ALA A 339 2.95 7.67 -9.41
C ALA A 339 2.80 8.59 -10.62
N VAL A 340 1.55 8.98 -10.91
CA VAL A 340 1.20 9.97 -11.92
C VAL A 340 0.49 11.13 -11.25
N THR A 341 1.12 12.31 -11.30
CA THR A 341 0.53 13.57 -10.83
C THR A 341 -0.10 14.32 -12.00
N THR A 342 -1.40 14.58 -11.92
CA THR A 342 -2.12 15.44 -12.87
C THR A 342 -2.50 16.75 -12.18
N ARG A 343 -2.16 17.90 -12.77
CA ARG A 343 -2.53 19.22 -12.23
C ARG A 343 -3.67 19.82 -13.04
N ILE A 344 -4.75 20.24 -12.37
CA ILE A 344 -5.85 20.98 -12.97
C ILE A 344 -6.19 22.15 -12.07
N SER A 345 -6.02 23.37 -12.57
CA SER A 345 -6.16 24.60 -11.78
C SER A 345 -5.28 24.53 -10.51
N ASN A 346 -5.86 24.78 -9.33
CA ASN A 346 -5.16 24.74 -8.04
C ASN A 346 -5.20 23.37 -7.34
N VAL A 347 -5.61 22.32 -8.07
CA VAL A 347 -5.78 20.96 -7.54
C VAL A 347 -4.84 19.99 -8.26
N GLU A 348 -4.21 19.11 -7.50
CA GLU A 348 -3.36 18.04 -8.00
C GLU A 348 -3.94 16.68 -7.64
N TYR A 349 -3.85 15.76 -8.59
CA TYR A 349 -4.32 14.39 -8.47
C TYR A 349 -3.10 13.48 -8.53
N ILE A 350 -2.69 12.95 -7.39
CA ILE A 350 -1.53 12.09 -7.24
C ILE A 350 -2.03 10.65 -7.18
N SER A 351 -1.83 9.91 -8.28
CA SER A 351 -2.24 8.52 -8.36
C SER A 351 -1.05 7.58 -8.18
N LYS A 352 -1.27 6.43 -7.53
CA LYS A 352 -0.27 5.37 -7.37
C LYS A 352 -0.89 4.00 -7.61
N ILE A 353 -0.21 3.19 -8.39
CA ILE A 353 -0.54 1.77 -8.57
C ILE A 353 0.27 0.97 -7.55
N THR A 354 -0.39 0.04 -6.87
CA THR A 354 0.26 -0.84 -5.90
C THR A 354 -0.34 -2.25 -5.94
N ALA A 355 0.26 -3.18 -5.21
CA ALA A 355 -0.30 -4.50 -4.93
C ALA A 355 0.05 -4.87 -3.47
N PRO A 356 -0.71 -5.74 -2.80
CA PRO A 356 -0.41 -6.18 -1.44
C PRO A 356 1.03 -6.66 -1.24
N CYS A 357 1.57 -7.44 -2.18
CA CYS A 357 2.94 -7.92 -2.13
C CYS A 357 3.97 -6.79 -2.35
N THR A 358 3.69 -5.83 -3.24
CA THR A 358 4.52 -4.64 -3.48
C THR A 358 4.55 -3.72 -2.27
N ASP A 359 3.39 -3.51 -1.63
CA ASP A 359 3.28 -2.69 -0.42
C ASP A 359 4.04 -3.32 0.76
N GLU A 360 3.96 -4.64 0.92
CA GLU A 360 4.66 -5.32 1.99
C GLU A 360 6.19 -5.36 1.76
N CYS A 361 6.66 -5.38 0.51
CA CYS A 361 8.07 -5.36 0.19
C CYS A 361 8.74 -4.03 0.62
N PRO A 362 9.78 -4.04 1.48
CA PRO A 362 10.45 -2.80 1.91
C PRO A 362 11.05 -1.96 0.78
N SER A 363 11.44 -2.61 -0.32
CA SER A 363 11.98 -1.96 -1.52
C SER A 363 10.89 -1.52 -2.52
N ARG A 364 9.62 -1.86 -2.26
CA ARG A 364 8.45 -1.50 -3.08
C ARG A 364 8.54 -1.97 -4.53
N VAL A 365 9.15 -3.14 -4.72
CA VAL A 365 9.35 -3.73 -6.06
C VAL A 365 8.03 -4.12 -6.70
N ASP A 366 7.92 -3.88 -8.01
CA ASP A 366 6.74 -4.26 -8.79
C ASP A 366 6.73 -5.77 -9.04
N ILE A 367 6.24 -6.49 -8.04
CA ILE A 367 6.20 -7.95 -8.03
C ILE A 367 5.33 -8.52 -9.15
N PRO A 368 4.08 -8.05 -9.33
CA PRO A 368 3.29 -8.58 -10.43
C PRO A 368 3.93 -8.31 -11.80
N ALA A 369 4.58 -7.15 -12.03
CA ALA A 369 5.22 -6.86 -13.31
C ALA A 369 6.38 -7.81 -13.62
N TYR A 370 7.28 -8.08 -12.67
CA TYR A 370 8.39 -9.00 -12.97
C TYR A 370 7.92 -10.44 -13.10
N ILE A 371 6.88 -10.86 -12.35
CA ILE A 371 6.27 -12.19 -12.49
C ILE A 371 5.64 -12.36 -13.87
N GLU A 372 4.99 -11.30 -14.40
CA GLU A 372 4.51 -11.30 -15.78
C GLU A 372 5.65 -11.45 -16.79
N GLY A 373 6.79 -10.79 -16.56
CA GLY A 373 7.98 -10.98 -17.37
C GLY A 373 8.46 -12.44 -17.38
N VAL A 374 8.41 -13.14 -16.25
CA VAL A 374 8.72 -14.58 -16.19
C VAL A 374 7.68 -15.40 -16.96
N LYS A 375 6.39 -15.16 -16.71
CA LYS A 375 5.28 -15.85 -17.37
C LYS A 375 5.31 -15.73 -18.90
N ASP A 376 5.69 -14.56 -19.41
CA ASP A 376 5.77 -14.26 -20.84
C ASP A 376 7.17 -14.57 -21.44
N ILE A 377 8.09 -15.17 -20.66
CA ILE A 377 9.47 -15.51 -21.08
C ILE A 377 10.29 -14.26 -21.49
N ARG A 378 9.94 -13.09 -20.94
CA ARG A 378 10.63 -11.82 -21.10
C ARG A 378 11.51 -11.56 -19.87
N TYR A 379 12.53 -12.39 -19.70
CA TYR A 379 13.37 -12.38 -18.49
C TYR A 379 14.14 -11.08 -18.27
N LEU A 380 14.55 -10.39 -19.34
CA LEU A 380 15.22 -9.08 -19.21
C LEU A 380 14.24 -7.97 -18.81
N ASP A 381 13.00 -8.00 -19.32
CA ASP A 381 11.93 -7.10 -18.85
C ASP A 381 11.63 -7.39 -17.37
N SER A 382 11.57 -8.66 -16.98
CA SER A 382 11.39 -9.08 -15.58
C SER A 382 12.49 -8.50 -14.68
N LEU A 383 13.75 -8.60 -15.10
CA LEU A 383 14.88 -8.04 -14.36
C LEU A 383 14.84 -6.51 -14.32
N SER A 384 14.51 -5.84 -15.42
CA SER A 384 14.38 -4.38 -15.47
C SER A 384 13.30 -3.87 -14.49
N ASN A 385 12.14 -4.53 -14.44
CA ASN A 385 11.09 -4.24 -13.45
C ASN A 385 11.56 -4.48 -12.01
N THR A 386 12.37 -5.52 -11.77
CA THR A 386 12.96 -5.79 -10.46
C THR A 386 13.92 -4.66 -10.05
N ARG A 387 14.84 -4.28 -10.95
CA ARG A 387 15.83 -3.22 -10.74
C ARG A 387 15.26 -1.81 -10.73
N GLY A 388 13.98 -1.63 -11.08
CA GLY A 388 13.27 -0.37 -10.89
C GLY A 388 13.26 0.10 -9.43
N SER A 389 13.30 -0.85 -8.47
CA SER A 389 13.38 -0.51 -7.05
C SER A 389 14.26 -1.45 -6.20
N MET A 390 14.83 -2.50 -6.80
CA MET A 390 15.70 -3.49 -6.15
C MET A 390 16.95 -3.80 -7.02
N PRO A 391 18.08 -3.08 -6.83
CA PRO A 391 19.23 -3.22 -7.72
C PRO A 391 20.01 -4.53 -7.50
N LEU A 392 19.99 -5.03 -6.26
CA LEU A 392 20.64 -6.28 -5.85
C LEU A 392 19.73 -7.50 -6.11
N ALA A 393 19.37 -7.70 -7.37
CA ALA A 393 18.40 -8.70 -7.78
C ALA A 393 18.88 -10.13 -7.52
N GLN A 394 20.18 -10.43 -7.72
CA GLN A 394 20.73 -11.75 -7.43
C GLN A 394 20.67 -12.06 -5.94
N VAL A 395 20.99 -11.07 -5.10
CA VAL A 395 20.95 -11.18 -3.64
C VAL A 395 19.52 -11.39 -3.17
N CYS A 396 18.62 -10.46 -3.50
CA CYS A 396 17.23 -10.53 -3.03
C CYS A 396 16.41 -11.67 -3.66
N GLY A 397 16.93 -12.34 -4.69
CA GLY A 397 16.39 -13.57 -5.26
C GLY A 397 16.83 -14.85 -4.54
N ARG A 398 17.75 -14.78 -3.57
CA ARG A 398 18.29 -15.94 -2.85
C ARG A 398 18.11 -15.87 -1.34
N VAL A 399 18.36 -14.70 -0.75
CA VAL A 399 18.49 -14.56 0.72
C VAL A 399 17.39 -13.69 1.34
N CYS A 400 16.39 -13.30 0.55
CA CYS A 400 15.30 -12.47 1.04
C CYS A 400 14.33 -13.31 1.90
N PRO A 401 13.92 -12.85 3.08
CA PRO A 401 12.89 -13.53 3.89
C PRO A 401 11.47 -13.32 3.34
N HIS A 402 11.35 -12.84 2.10
CA HIS A 402 10.13 -12.74 1.30
C HIS A 402 8.86 -12.30 2.06
N PRO A 403 8.87 -11.15 2.77
CA PRO A 403 7.70 -10.68 3.53
C PRO A 403 6.47 -10.45 2.62
N CYS A 404 6.74 -10.14 1.34
CA CYS A 404 5.73 -10.02 0.29
C CYS A 404 4.87 -11.28 0.10
N GLU A 405 5.37 -12.47 0.42
CA GLU A 405 4.60 -13.71 0.32
C GLU A 405 3.54 -13.83 1.42
N SER A 406 3.78 -13.25 2.60
CA SER A 406 2.80 -13.18 3.68
C SER A 406 1.61 -12.28 3.34
N ALA A 407 1.82 -11.26 2.50
CA ALA A 407 0.77 -10.39 1.97
C ALA A 407 0.24 -10.86 0.61
N CYS A 408 0.64 -12.05 0.13
CA CYS A 408 0.13 -12.56 -1.14
C CYS A 408 -1.33 -12.96 -0.99
N ARG A 409 -2.24 -12.33 -1.74
CA ARG A 409 -3.66 -12.68 -1.73
C ARG A 409 -3.94 -14.13 -2.07
N ARG A 410 -3.05 -14.80 -2.81
CA ARG A 410 -3.21 -16.22 -3.14
C ARG A 410 -3.24 -17.09 -1.88
N ALA A 411 -2.59 -16.67 -0.79
CA ALA A 411 -2.64 -17.35 0.50
C ALA A 411 -4.04 -17.41 1.14
N ILE A 412 -4.99 -16.55 0.70
CA ILE A 412 -6.40 -16.63 1.13
C ILE A 412 -7.15 -17.74 0.37
N LEU A 413 -6.70 -18.07 -0.85
CA LEU A 413 -7.33 -19.09 -1.70
C LEU A 413 -6.70 -20.47 -1.51
N ASP A 414 -5.37 -20.56 -1.58
CA ASP A 414 -4.59 -21.77 -1.37
C ASP A 414 -3.21 -21.45 -0.77
N SER A 415 -2.15 -21.36 -1.57
CA SER A 415 -0.78 -21.10 -1.13
C SER A 415 -0.21 -19.86 -1.82
N PRO A 416 0.64 -19.06 -1.16
CA PRO A 416 1.24 -17.89 -1.77
C PRO A 416 2.04 -18.26 -3.02
N ILE A 417 2.32 -17.25 -3.85
CA ILE A 417 3.26 -17.39 -4.95
C ILE A 417 4.69 -17.51 -4.37
N SER A 418 5.54 -18.33 -4.98
CA SER A 418 7.00 -18.38 -4.70
C SER A 418 7.69 -17.16 -5.32
N ILE A 419 7.39 -15.98 -4.76
CA ILE A 419 7.78 -14.66 -5.26
C ILE A 419 9.30 -14.50 -5.28
N MET A 420 10.01 -15.02 -4.27
CA MET A 420 11.47 -14.95 -4.23
C MET A 420 12.11 -15.74 -5.37
N GLU A 421 11.67 -16.98 -5.58
CA GLU A 421 12.21 -17.85 -6.62
C GLU A 421 11.98 -17.28 -8.02
N LEU A 422 10.78 -16.73 -8.27
CA LEU A 422 10.48 -16.05 -9.54
C LEU A 422 11.34 -14.79 -9.74
N LYS A 423 11.71 -14.08 -8.68
CA LYS A 423 12.62 -12.91 -8.77
C LYS A 423 14.00 -13.31 -9.31
N ARG A 424 14.48 -14.49 -8.90
CA ARG A 424 15.80 -15.02 -9.28
C ARG A 424 15.93 -15.27 -10.79
N ILE A 425 14.82 -15.61 -11.47
CA ILE A 425 14.82 -16.01 -12.89
C ILE A 425 15.38 -14.91 -13.81
N GLY A 426 14.90 -13.67 -13.66
CA GLY A 426 15.38 -12.55 -14.47
C GLY A 426 16.88 -12.29 -14.27
N ALA A 427 17.33 -12.32 -13.01
CA ALA A 427 18.73 -12.10 -12.66
C ALA A 427 19.64 -13.23 -13.18
N ASN A 428 19.24 -14.49 -13.02
CA ASN A 428 19.97 -15.65 -13.55
C ASN A 428 20.04 -15.63 -15.09
N ALA A 429 18.98 -15.23 -15.79
CA ALA A 429 18.99 -15.12 -17.24
C ALA A 429 20.03 -14.12 -17.76
N GLU A 430 20.17 -12.97 -17.08
CA GLU A 430 21.21 -11.98 -17.39
C GLU A 430 22.62 -12.53 -17.11
N PHE A 431 22.82 -13.12 -15.92
CA PHE A 431 24.10 -13.70 -15.50
C PHE A 431 24.59 -14.79 -16.46
N ASN A 432 23.72 -15.74 -16.82
CA ASN A 432 24.04 -16.81 -17.75
C ASN A 432 24.38 -16.26 -19.15
N LYS A 433 23.65 -15.26 -19.64
CA LYS A 433 23.95 -14.62 -20.93
C LYS A 433 25.35 -14.01 -20.95
N LYS A 434 25.79 -13.36 -19.87
CA LYS A 434 27.14 -12.79 -19.77
C LYS A 434 28.24 -13.86 -19.84
N GLN A 435 28.03 -15.02 -19.24
CA GLN A 435 29.00 -16.12 -19.33
C GLN A 435 29.18 -16.64 -20.77
N THR A 436 28.15 -16.50 -21.62
CA THR A 436 28.19 -16.97 -23.02
C THR A 436 28.77 -15.95 -24.02
N SER A 437 29.35 -14.84 -23.56
CA SER A 437 30.07 -13.80 -24.35
C SER A 437 29.29 -13.01 -25.42
N LYS A 438 28.00 -13.31 -25.65
CA LYS A 438 27.17 -12.64 -26.68
C LYS A 438 26.54 -11.31 -26.25
N TRP A 439 26.55 -10.98 -24.96
CA TRP A 439 25.89 -9.79 -24.42
C TRP A 439 26.71 -9.17 -23.28
N GLN A 440 27.03 -7.88 -23.39
CA GLN A 440 27.94 -7.17 -22.48
C GLN A 440 27.24 -6.10 -21.61
N GLY A 441 26.00 -5.72 -21.96
CA GLY A 441 25.26 -4.68 -21.25
C GLY A 441 24.81 -5.09 -19.84
N TYR A 442 24.05 -4.22 -19.18
CA TYR A 442 23.26 -4.54 -18.00
C TYR A 442 21.84 -4.06 -18.26
N SER A 443 20.84 -4.86 -17.89
CA SER A 443 19.44 -4.45 -17.95
C SER A 443 19.16 -3.52 -16.78
N HIS A 444 19.31 -2.23 -17.02
CA HIS A 444 18.84 -1.16 -16.14
C HIS A 444 17.39 -0.77 -16.51
N PRO A 445 16.67 -0.07 -15.62
CA PRO A 445 15.48 0.66 -16.00
C PRO A 445 15.81 1.71 -17.08
N ASN A 446 14.89 2.01 -18.00
CA ASN A 446 15.11 2.86 -19.18
C ASN A 446 15.42 4.35 -18.88
N ASN A 447 15.58 4.74 -17.62
CA ASN A 447 15.74 6.13 -17.20
C ASN A 447 17.16 6.39 -16.66
N ILE A 448 18.17 6.29 -17.52
CA ILE A 448 19.39 7.06 -17.27
C ILE A 448 19.06 8.50 -17.66
N GLU A 449 18.65 9.31 -16.68
CA GLU A 449 18.39 10.72 -16.92
C GLU A 449 19.74 11.44 -17.10
N SER A 450 20.26 11.48 -18.32
CA SER A 450 21.37 12.39 -18.64
C SER A 450 20.81 13.80 -18.77
N THR A 451 20.58 14.45 -17.64
CA THR A 451 20.31 15.89 -17.61
C THR A 451 21.52 16.57 -16.99
N ASP A 452 21.91 17.73 -17.53
CA ASP A 452 22.99 18.55 -16.97
C ASP A 452 22.68 19.06 -15.54
N VAL A 453 21.50 18.75 -14.99
CA VAL A 453 21.04 19.13 -13.64
C VAL A 453 22.03 18.69 -12.56
N PHE A 454 22.62 17.50 -12.71
CA PHE A 454 23.60 16.97 -11.76
C PHE A 454 25.05 17.11 -12.23
N ALA A 455 25.30 17.90 -13.28
CA ALA A 455 26.66 18.18 -13.72
C ALA A 455 27.49 18.73 -12.55
N ASN A 456 28.66 18.11 -12.31
CA ASN A 456 29.57 18.41 -11.20
C ASN A 456 29.06 18.10 -9.78
N GLN A 457 27.91 17.45 -9.62
CA GLN A 457 27.45 16.99 -8.31
C GLN A 457 28.10 15.64 -7.97
N SER A 458 28.50 15.47 -6.71
CA SER A 458 29.07 14.22 -6.22
C SER A 458 28.58 13.84 -4.82
N VAL A 459 28.46 12.53 -4.58
CA VAL A 459 28.06 11.95 -3.30
C VAL A 459 29.10 10.94 -2.84
N GLY A 460 29.51 11.05 -1.58
CA GLY A 460 30.33 10.05 -0.90
C GLY A 460 29.44 9.09 -0.11
N ILE A 461 29.61 7.78 -0.30
CA ILE A 461 28.86 6.76 0.43
C ILE A 461 29.83 5.97 1.31
N ILE A 462 29.54 5.85 2.59
CA ILE A 462 30.40 5.19 3.57
C ILE A 462 29.80 3.82 3.89
N GLY A 463 30.44 2.76 3.41
CA GLY A 463 29.99 1.38 3.48
C GLY A 463 29.46 0.87 2.13
N ALA A 464 30.00 -0.25 1.66
CA ALA A 464 29.58 -0.95 0.45
C ALA A 464 28.65 -2.14 0.74
N GLY A 465 27.86 -2.07 1.82
CA GLY A 465 26.77 -3.01 2.10
C GLY A 465 25.50 -2.73 1.26
N PRO A 466 24.42 -3.50 1.46
CA PRO A 466 23.21 -3.39 0.64
C PRO A 466 22.59 -1.98 0.57
N ALA A 467 22.58 -1.23 1.68
CA ALA A 467 22.09 0.14 1.70
C ALA A 467 22.98 1.09 0.89
N GLY A 468 24.31 0.98 1.03
CA GLY A 468 25.27 1.78 0.29
C GLY A 468 25.25 1.50 -1.21
N LEU A 469 25.25 0.21 -1.59
CA LEU A 469 25.16 -0.21 -2.99
C LEU A 469 23.82 0.21 -3.63
N SER A 470 22.70 0.05 -2.91
CA SER A 470 21.40 0.51 -3.42
C SER A 470 21.38 2.02 -3.61
N SER A 471 21.92 2.79 -2.66
CA SER A 471 22.03 4.24 -2.77
C SER A 471 22.90 4.65 -3.97
N ALA A 472 24.07 4.01 -4.12
CA ALA A 472 25.01 4.26 -5.21
C ALA A 472 24.37 4.01 -6.58
N TYR A 473 23.64 2.91 -6.72
CA TYR A 473 22.98 2.53 -7.97
C TYR A 473 22.00 3.60 -8.44
N TYR A 474 21.07 4.04 -7.58
CA TYR A 474 20.05 5.01 -7.99
C TYR A 474 20.57 6.42 -8.17
N LEU A 475 21.60 6.82 -7.42
CA LEU A 475 22.29 8.10 -7.65
C LEU A 475 23.04 8.09 -8.99
N ALA A 476 23.76 7.00 -9.30
CA ALA A 476 24.48 6.85 -10.56
C ALA A 476 23.54 6.82 -11.78
N LEU A 477 22.36 6.19 -11.66
CA LEU A 477 21.33 6.24 -12.71
C LEU A 477 20.85 7.67 -13.02
N ARG A 478 20.90 8.58 -12.04
CA ARG A 478 20.60 10.01 -12.24
C ARG A 478 21.80 10.82 -12.75
N GLY A 479 22.91 10.17 -13.12
CA GLY A 479 24.13 10.83 -13.59
C GLY A 479 24.96 11.50 -12.50
N ILE A 480 24.65 11.28 -11.22
CA ILE A 480 25.42 11.83 -10.08
C ILE A 480 26.71 11.03 -9.93
N LYS A 481 27.85 11.72 -9.73
CA LYS A 481 29.13 11.04 -9.46
C LYS A 481 29.10 10.43 -8.06
N VAL A 482 29.39 9.13 -7.95
CA VAL A 482 29.38 8.41 -6.67
C VAL A 482 30.74 7.78 -6.37
N ASP A 483 31.26 8.07 -5.18
CA ASP A 483 32.42 7.41 -4.58
C ASP A 483 31.96 6.63 -3.34
N VAL A 484 32.20 5.31 -3.31
CA VAL A 484 31.87 4.43 -2.19
C VAL A 484 33.15 4.06 -1.43
N TYR A 485 33.19 4.32 -0.13
CA TYR A 485 34.31 4.03 0.76
C TYR A 485 33.98 2.83 1.64
N GLU A 486 34.76 1.75 1.53
CA GLU A 486 34.54 0.48 2.21
C GLU A 486 35.73 0.14 3.11
N ALA A 487 35.46 -0.18 4.37
CA ALA A 487 36.47 -0.51 5.36
C ALA A 487 37.14 -1.86 5.07
N LEU A 488 36.37 -2.83 4.57
CA LEU A 488 36.83 -4.18 4.24
C LEU A 488 37.64 -4.21 2.92
N PRO A 489 38.45 -5.27 2.70
CA PRO A 489 39.13 -5.49 1.43
C PRO A 489 38.19 -5.88 0.28
N VAL A 490 36.93 -6.21 0.59
CA VAL A 490 35.92 -6.71 -0.35
C VAL A 490 34.66 -5.85 -0.28
N LEU A 491 33.92 -5.80 -1.37
CA LEU A 491 32.65 -5.08 -1.44
C LEU A 491 31.50 -5.99 -0.98
N GLY A 492 30.46 -5.40 -0.39
CA GLY A 492 29.20 -6.09 -0.07
C GLY A 492 28.75 -6.17 1.36
N GLY A 493 29.58 -5.70 2.30
CA GLY A 493 29.29 -5.75 3.72
C GLY A 493 28.80 -7.14 4.15
N GLU A 494 27.73 -7.18 4.93
CA GLU A 494 27.16 -8.43 5.46
C GLU A 494 26.80 -9.50 4.41
N VAL A 495 26.47 -9.11 3.17
CA VAL A 495 26.17 -10.11 2.12
C VAL A 495 27.44 -10.86 1.70
N ALA A 496 28.55 -10.15 1.65
CA ALA A 496 29.84 -10.73 1.28
C ALA A 496 30.42 -11.58 2.42
N VAL A 497 30.46 -11.01 3.63
CA VAL A 497 31.20 -11.60 4.77
C VAL A 497 30.33 -12.22 5.86
N GLY A 498 29.03 -11.93 5.89
CA GLY A 498 28.08 -12.50 6.86
C GLY A 498 27.30 -13.70 6.32
N VAL A 499 26.87 -13.66 5.06
CA VAL A 499 26.08 -14.74 4.44
C VAL A 499 26.98 -15.79 3.78
N PRO A 500 26.85 -17.10 4.08
CA PRO A 500 27.67 -18.15 3.46
C PRO A 500 27.49 -18.31 1.94
N ASN A 501 28.52 -18.81 1.27
CA ASN A 501 28.47 -19.06 -0.18
C ASN A 501 27.40 -20.08 -0.61
N TYR A 502 27.06 -21.02 0.26
CA TYR A 502 26.02 -22.01 -0.01
C TYR A 502 24.60 -21.39 -0.08
N ARG A 503 24.40 -20.17 0.45
CA ARG A 503 23.16 -19.39 0.30
C ARG A 503 23.30 -18.28 -0.73
N MET A 504 24.46 -17.62 -0.75
CA MET A 504 24.75 -16.52 -1.66
C MET A 504 26.10 -16.74 -2.36
N PRO A 505 26.08 -17.34 -3.56
CA PRO A 505 27.29 -17.56 -4.34
C PRO A 505 27.99 -16.24 -4.68
N ILE A 506 29.31 -16.23 -4.52
CA ILE A 506 30.10 -15.01 -4.71
C ILE A 506 30.00 -14.46 -6.15
N ASP A 507 29.94 -15.31 -7.17
CA ASP A 507 29.86 -14.86 -8.56
C ASP A 507 28.54 -14.14 -8.86
N ALA A 508 27.42 -14.67 -8.34
CA ALA A 508 26.12 -14.04 -8.48
C ALA A 508 26.08 -12.70 -7.73
N TYR A 509 26.74 -12.63 -6.58
CA TYR A 509 26.84 -11.39 -5.82
C TYR A 509 27.69 -10.33 -6.55
N ASN A 510 28.87 -10.71 -7.03
CA ASN A 510 29.75 -9.84 -7.80
C ASN A 510 29.07 -9.35 -9.07
N HIS A 511 28.22 -10.16 -9.72
CA HIS A 511 27.44 -9.71 -10.88
C HIS A 511 26.56 -8.50 -10.60
N ASP A 512 25.92 -8.42 -9.43
CA ASP A 512 25.17 -7.23 -9.02
C ASP A 512 26.12 -6.04 -8.83
N ILE A 513 27.29 -6.20 -8.20
CA ILE A 513 28.30 -5.12 -8.03
C ILE A 513 28.83 -4.63 -9.37
N GLU A 514 29.16 -5.53 -10.29
CA GLU A 514 29.69 -5.17 -11.61
C GLU A 514 28.69 -4.31 -12.40
N SER A 515 27.38 -4.48 -12.16
CA SER A 515 26.36 -3.60 -12.74
C SER A 515 26.47 -2.15 -12.24
N LEU A 516 26.90 -1.93 -11.00
CA LEU A 516 27.15 -0.60 -10.45
C LEU A 516 28.45 0.00 -11.00
N LYS A 517 29.50 -0.81 -11.13
CA LYS A 517 30.77 -0.36 -11.74
C LYS A 517 30.55 0.08 -13.19
N ALA A 518 29.70 -0.64 -13.94
CA ALA A 518 29.32 -0.26 -15.30
C ALA A 518 28.55 1.06 -15.38
N LEU A 519 27.90 1.51 -14.31
CA LEU A 519 27.29 2.83 -14.18
C LEU A 519 28.29 3.94 -13.80
N GLY A 520 29.58 3.61 -13.61
CA GLY A 520 30.63 4.58 -13.26
C GLY A 520 30.79 4.83 -11.75
N VAL A 521 30.20 4.01 -10.88
CA VAL A 521 30.42 4.08 -9.43
C VAL A 521 31.89 3.72 -9.13
N THR A 522 32.57 4.59 -8.38
CA THR A 522 33.96 4.36 -7.95
C THR A 522 33.98 3.77 -6.55
N PHE A 523 34.81 2.74 -6.32
CA PHE A 523 34.92 2.05 -5.04
C PHE A 523 36.33 2.17 -4.46
N HIS A 524 36.42 2.50 -3.18
CA HIS A 524 37.65 2.61 -2.39
C HIS A 524 37.59 1.60 -1.23
N THR A 525 38.18 0.42 -1.42
CA THR A 525 38.27 -0.62 -0.36
C THR A 525 39.45 -0.36 0.57
N ASN A 526 39.48 -1.05 1.72
CA ASN A 526 40.46 -0.82 2.78
C ASN A 526 40.50 0.64 3.28
N PHE A 527 39.37 1.33 3.19
CA PHE A 527 39.22 2.73 3.58
C PHE A 527 38.26 2.79 4.77
N LEU A 528 38.81 2.65 5.99
CA LEU A 528 38.03 2.87 7.20
C LEU A 528 37.77 4.37 7.37
N VAL A 529 36.49 4.76 7.34
CA VAL A 529 36.09 6.12 7.67
C VAL A 529 35.99 6.26 9.19
N ASP A 530 36.65 7.28 9.71
CA ASP A 530 36.67 7.61 11.13
C ASP A 530 36.40 9.10 11.35
N SER A 531 36.44 9.54 12.60
CA SER A 531 36.18 10.94 12.95
C SER A 531 37.19 11.93 12.35
N HIS A 532 38.40 11.49 11.97
CA HIS A 532 39.43 12.35 11.41
C HIS A 532 39.25 12.56 9.91
N ASN A 533 39.00 11.48 9.17
CA ASN A 533 38.95 11.55 7.70
C ASN A 533 37.55 11.89 7.15
N ILE A 534 36.48 11.70 7.93
CA ILE A 534 35.11 12.00 7.48
C ILE A 534 34.91 13.48 7.15
N VAL A 535 35.61 14.39 7.85
CA VAL A 535 35.57 15.84 7.58
C VAL A 535 36.16 16.18 6.20
N ALA A 536 37.20 15.45 5.79
CA ALA A 536 37.77 15.60 4.45
C ALA A 536 36.81 15.08 3.38
N LEU A 537 36.08 13.99 3.64
CA LEU A 537 35.04 13.48 2.74
C LEU A 537 33.86 14.46 2.63
N GLU A 538 33.44 15.05 3.75
CA GLU A 538 32.39 16.08 3.78
C GLU A 538 32.79 17.30 2.95
N SER A 539 34.07 17.69 2.97
CA SER A 539 34.59 18.78 2.14
C SER A 539 34.74 18.42 0.66
N LYS A 540 34.90 17.12 0.34
CA LYS A 540 35.11 16.60 -1.01
C LYS A 540 33.81 16.42 -1.80
N HIS A 541 32.72 16.10 -1.12
CA HIS A 541 31.44 15.74 -1.73
C HIS A 541 30.33 16.72 -1.39
N ASN A 542 29.32 16.83 -2.24
CA ASN A 542 28.17 17.72 -1.99
C ASN A 542 27.21 17.14 -0.95
N ALA A 543 27.19 15.81 -0.77
CA ALA A 543 26.48 15.12 0.29
C ALA A 543 27.20 13.82 0.67
N LEU A 544 26.96 13.33 1.90
CA LEU A 544 27.40 12.01 2.36
C LEU A 544 26.24 11.11 2.76
N VAL A 545 26.37 9.82 2.50
CA VAL A 545 25.46 8.77 2.99
C VAL A 545 26.23 7.79 3.86
N ILE A 546 25.88 7.69 5.13
CA ILE A 546 26.45 6.71 6.06
C ILE A 546 25.64 5.42 5.99
N ALA A 547 26.28 4.33 5.54
CA ALA A 547 25.68 3.02 5.29
C ALA A 547 26.53 1.86 5.83
N VAL A 548 27.14 2.09 7.00
CA VAL A 548 28.15 1.22 7.62
C VAL A 548 27.60 -0.05 8.28
N GLY A 549 26.29 -0.16 8.45
CA GLY A 549 25.65 -1.30 9.10
C GLY A 549 25.94 -1.43 10.60
N THR A 550 25.87 -2.64 11.13
CA THR A 550 26.15 -2.97 12.55
C THR A 550 27.14 -4.13 12.63
N ARG A 551 28.44 -3.85 12.80
CA ARG A 551 29.48 -4.86 12.61
C ARG A 551 30.10 -5.43 13.89
N ALA A 552 29.65 -4.98 15.06
CA ALA A 552 30.03 -5.58 16.33
C ALA A 552 29.02 -6.64 16.81
N SER A 553 29.51 -7.78 17.31
CA SER A 553 28.66 -8.78 17.96
C SER A 553 28.30 -8.35 19.37
N LYS A 554 27.02 -8.47 19.75
CA LYS A 554 26.63 -8.26 21.14
C LYS A 554 27.12 -9.39 22.04
N LYS A 555 27.53 -9.02 23.24
CA LYS A 555 27.87 -9.93 24.34
C LYS A 555 26.64 -10.71 24.83
N LEU A 556 26.84 -11.89 25.40
CA LEU A 556 25.80 -12.76 25.97
C LEU A 556 25.22 -12.18 27.26
N GLY A 557 26.06 -11.54 28.08
CA GLY A 557 25.71 -11.02 29.40
C GLY A 557 25.67 -12.09 30.50
N CYS A 558 26.41 -13.20 30.37
CA CYS A 558 26.52 -14.20 31.44
C CYS A 558 27.49 -13.75 32.55
N LYS A 559 27.45 -14.40 33.73
CA LYS A 559 28.05 -13.89 34.97
C LYS A 559 29.56 -13.62 34.88
N ASN A 560 30.29 -14.47 34.16
CA ASN A 560 31.74 -14.42 34.02
C ASN A 560 32.16 -14.34 32.54
N GLU A 561 31.37 -13.67 31.71
CA GLU A 561 31.66 -13.56 30.29
C GLU A 561 33.02 -12.89 30.03
N ASN A 562 33.92 -13.63 29.38
CA ASN A 562 35.21 -13.13 28.95
C ASN A 562 35.40 -13.45 27.46
N VAL A 563 35.52 -12.39 26.66
CA VAL A 563 35.66 -12.47 25.19
C VAL A 563 37.06 -12.88 24.73
N ASP A 564 38.04 -12.84 25.64
CA ASP A 564 39.45 -13.15 25.36
C ASP A 564 39.80 -14.64 25.64
N LEU A 565 38.81 -15.46 26.03
CA LEU A 565 39.01 -16.89 26.26
C LEU A 565 39.28 -17.63 24.95
N ASP A 566 40.17 -18.62 25.00
CA ASP A 566 40.34 -19.54 23.88
C ASP A 566 39.05 -20.36 23.70
N GLY A 567 38.55 -20.36 22.47
CA GLY A 567 37.25 -20.91 22.11
C GLY A 567 36.06 -19.95 22.20
N TYR A 568 36.22 -18.70 22.69
CA TYR A 568 35.17 -17.68 22.56
C TYR A 568 35.27 -16.99 21.20
N LEU A 569 34.32 -17.26 20.29
CA LEU A 569 34.34 -16.71 18.93
C LEU A 569 33.09 -15.84 18.69
N PRO A 570 33.21 -14.50 18.63
CA PRO A 570 32.08 -13.64 18.25
C PRO A 570 31.55 -14.00 16.86
N ALA A 571 30.23 -14.15 16.70
CA ALA A 571 29.63 -14.65 15.45
C ALA A 571 30.07 -13.87 14.21
N ILE A 572 30.15 -12.54 14.31
CA ILE A 572 30.53 -11.70 13.16
C ILE A 572 31.97 -11.95 12.72
N LYS A 573 32.92 -12.01 13.66
CA LYS A 573 34.33 -12.32 13.35
C LYS A 573 34.51 -13.74 12.82
N PHE A 574 33.74 -14.69 13.35
CA PHE A 574 33.75 -16.07 12.87
C PHE A 574 33.26 -16.14 11.40
N MET A 575 32.11 -15.53 11.11
CA MET A 575 31.58 -15.50 9.74
C MET A 575 32.50 -14.77 8.76
N ASP A 576 33.13 -13.68 9.18
CA ASP A 576 34.13 -12.97 8.38
C ASP A 576 35.29 -13.91 8.01
N SER A 577 35.83 -14.63 8.99
CA SER A 577 36.93 -15.57 8.78
C SER A 577 36.55 -16.68 7.79
N VAL A 578 35.34 -17.24 7.94
CA VAL A 578 34.83 -18.28 7.03
C VAL A 578 34.66 -17.73 5.61
N ASN A 579 33.94 -16.62 5.45
CA ASN A 579 33.57 -16.11 4.14
C ASN A 579 34.74 -15.45 3.39
N LEU A 580 35.64 -14.75 4.09
CA LEU A 580 36.85 -14.20 3.48
C LEU A 580 37.76 -15.30 2.96
N ALA A 581 37.96 -16.36 3.74
CA ALA A 581 38.77 -17.49 3.31
C ALA A 581 38.09 -18.26 2.16
N GLN A 582 36.82 -18.61 2.31
CA GLN A 582 36.12 -19.49 1.36
C GLN A 582 35.74 -18.80 0.05
N LYS A 583 35.30 -17.54 0.07
CA LYS A 583 34.84 -16.83 -1.15
C LYS A 583 35.93 -16.03 -1.83
N PHE A 584 36.87 -15.49 -1.07
CA PHE A 584 37.85 -14.52 -1.55
C PHE A 584 39.29 -14.97 -1.42
N ASN A 585 39.54 -16.15 -0.80
CA ASN A 585 40.87 -16.67 -0.53
C ASN A 585 41.73 -15.70 0.31
N ILE A 586 41.10 -15.03 1.28
CA ILE A 586 41.72 -14.09 2.22
C ILE A 586 41.69 -14.71 3.63
N GLY A 587 42.86 -14.97 4.21
CA GLY A 587 42.98 -15.64 5.51
C GLY A 587 42.86 -17.16 5.41
N GLU A 588 42.65 -17.82 6.54
CA GLU A 588 42.54 -19.28 6.65
C GLU A 588 41.15 -19.70 7.12
N LEU A 589 40.67 -20.84 6.60
CA LEU A 589 39.38 -21.38 7.00
C LEU A 589 39.46 -21.94 8.43
N PRO A 590 38.54 -21.57 9.34
CA PRO A 590 38.56 -22.10 10.71
C PRO A 590 38.43 -23.62 10.72
N ASN A 591 39.30 -24.31 11.47
CA ASN A 591 39.26 -25.76 11.61
C ASN A 591 38.51 -26.15 12.89
N LEU A 592 37.32 -26.74 12.74
CA LEU A 592 36.50 -27.19 13.85
C LEU A 592 36.49 -28.73 14.00
N THR A 593 37.39 -29.43 13.31
CA THR A 593 37.49 -30.89 13.34
C THR A 593 37.57 -31.42 14.76
N GLY A 594 36.59 -32.24 15.16
CA GLY A 594 36.55 -32.87 16.49
C GLY A 594 36.14 -31.95 17.64
N LYS A 595 35.77 -30.69 17.37
CA LYS A 595 35.34 -29.72 18.38
C LYS A 595 33.84 -29.78 18.62
N LYS A 596 33.43 -29.59 19.88
CA LYS A 596 32.05 -29.40 20.32
C LYS A 596 31.72 -27.91 20.34
N VAL A 597 30.82 -27.49 19.47
CA VAL A 597 30.46 -26.08 19.28
C VAL A 597 29.09 -25.78 19.86
N VAL A 598 28.99 -24.71 20.63
CA VAL A 598 27.74 -24.16 21.13
C VAL A 598 27.53 -22.77 20.55
N CYS A 599 26.48 -22.61 19.75
CA CYS A 599 26.02 -21.31 19.27
C CYS A 599 24.84 -20.83 20.12
N VAL A 600 24.82 -19.56 20.50
CA VAL A 600 23.71 -18.97 21.29
C VAL A 600 23.02 -17.90 20.45
N GLY A 601 21.78 -18.14 20.03
CA GLY A 601 21.07 -17.24 19.12
C GLY A 601 19.73 -17.77 18.62
N GLY A 602 19.05 -16.97 17.81
CA GLY A 602 17.77 -17.36 17.21
C GLY A 602 17.35 -16.50 16.02
N GLY A 603 18.34 -16.02 15.25
CA GLY A 603 18.15 -15.23 14.03
C GLY A 603 18.89 -15.85 12.84
N PHE A 604 18.83 -15.19 11.67
CA PHE A 604 19.45 -15.71 10.44
C PHE A 604 20.95 -15.95 10.60
N THR A 605 21.69 -15.02 11.21
CA THR A 605 23.13 -15.17 11.48
C THR A 605 23.43 -16.45 12.26
N SER A 606 22.62 -16.77 13.29
CA SER A 606 22.85 -17.98 14.08
C SER A 606 22.65 -19.25 13.25
N MET A 607 21.69 -19.28 12.32
CA MET A 607 21.49 -20.43 11.42
C MET A 607 22.69 -20.62 10.49
N ASP A 608 23.21 -19.52 9.93
CA ASP A 608 24.40 -19.56 9.08
C ASP A 608 25.64 -20.04 9.84
N VAL A 609 25.83 -19.56 11.08
CA VAL A 609 26.93 -19.98 11.97
C VAL A 609 26.90 -21.49 12.19
N VAL A 610 25.78 -22.06 12.64
CA VAL A 610 25.73 -23.49 12.99
C VAL A 610 25.92 -24.39 11.77
N ARG A 611 25.34 -24.01 10.63
CA ARG A 611 25.48 -24.74 9.36
C ARG A 611 26.91 -24.65 8.81
N CYS A 612 27.60 -23.53 9.00
CA CYS A 612 29.03 -23.43 8.71
C CYS A 612 29.85 -24.31 9.65
N CYS A 613 29.52 -24.37 10.94
CA CYS A 613 30.26 -25.21 11.89
C CYS A 613 30.27 -26.69 11.49
N ILE A 614 29.13 -27.21 11.00
CA ILE A 614 29.03 -28.57 10.46
C ILE A 614 29.99 -28.77 9.27
N ARG A 615 29.99 -27.84 8.31
CA ARG A 615 30.85 -27.87 7.11
C ARG A 615 32.34 -27.81 7.44
N LEU A 616 32.70 -27.21 8.57
CA LEU A 616 34.07 -27.08 9.06
C LEU A 616 34.53 -28.26 9.93
N GLY A 617 33.71 -29.32 10.04
CA GLY A 617 34.09 -30.58 10.68
C GLY A 617 33.80 -30.68 12.19
N ALA A 618 32.98 -29.78 12.75
CA ALA A 618 32.57 -29.88 14.15
C ALA A 618 31.96 -31.26 14.46
N SER A 619 32.38 -31.89 15.56
CA SER A 619 31.88 -33.21 15.95
C SER A 619 30.45 -33.15 16.49
N SER A 620 30.07 -32.00 17.05
CA SER A 620 28.70 -31.70 17.49
C SER A 620 28.46 -30.20 17.45
N VAL A 621 27.29 -29.79 16.97
CA VAL A 621 26.87 -28.39 16.94
C VAL A 621 25.54 -28.25 17.65
N ILE A 622 25.51 -27.46 18.72
CA ILE A 622 24.33 -27.22 19.55
C ILE A 622 23.92 -25.75 19.42
N MET A 623 22.66 -25.52 19.10
CA MET A 623 22.02 -24.21 19.16
C MET A 623 21.29 -24.05 20.49
N LEU A 624 21.75 -23.13 21.34
CA LEU A 624 21.02 -22.69 22.53
C LEU A 624 20.11 -21.51 22.18
N TYR A 625 18.82 -21.65 22.47
CA TYR A 625 17.86 -20.57 22.32
C TYR A 625 17.00 -20.41 23.56
N ARG A 626 16.89 -19.17 24.05
CA ARG A 626 16.16 -18.83 25.27
C ARG A 626 14.63 -18.91 25.14
N ARG A 627 14.08 -19.13 23.94
CA ARG A 627 12.62 -19.23 23.69
C ARG A 627 12.27 -20.56 23.03
N ASP A 628 10.98 -20.74 22.73
CA ASP A 628 10.43 -21.94 22.10
C ASP A 628 10.72 -22.02 20.59
N GLU A 629 10.52 -23.21 20.03
CA GLU A 629 10.71 -23.53 18.62
C GLU A 629 9.83 -22.66 17.70
N ALA A 630 8.57 -22.42 18.07
CA ALA A 630 7.69 -21.56 17.29
C ALA A 630 8.27 -20.13 17.13
N THR A 631 8.94 -19.61 18.16
CA THR A 631 9.57 -18.28 18.07
C THR A 631 10.80 -18.29 17.17
N ILE A 632 11.65 -19.32 17.19
CA ILE A 632 12.85 -19.35 16.32
C ILE A 632 12.45 -19.43 14.84
N ILE A 633 11.44 -20.25 14.52
CA ILE A 633 10.90 -20.39 13.15
C ILE A 633 10.33 -19.05 12.67
N LYS A 634 9.62 -18.32 13.55
CA LYS A 634 9.08 -17.00 13.22
C LYS A 634 10.18 -15.94 12.97
N ASN A 635 11.29 -16.01 13.70
CA ASN A 635 12.39 -15.05 13.58
C ASN A 635 13.34 -15.34 12.42
N THR A 636 13.31 -16.56 11.87
CA THR A 636 14.16 -17.00 10.76
C THR A 636 13.27 -17.37 9.58
N SER A 637 13.10 -18.65 9.31
CA SER A 637 12.03 -19.19 8.49
C SER A 637 11.85 -20.66 8.83
N LYS A 638 10.79 -21.27 8.30
CA LYS A 638 10.59 -22.72 8.43
C LYS A 638 11.70 -23.49 7.71
N GLU A 639 12.12 -23.00 6.56
CA GLU A 639 13.13 -23.60 5.69
C GLU A 639 14.51 -23.59 6.35
N GLU A 640 14.97 -22.44 6.86
CA GLU A 640 16.29 -22.31 7.50
C GLU A 640 16.42 -23.20 8.74
N TYR A 641 15.35 -23.29 9.54
CA TYR A 641 15.31 -24.15 10.71
C TYR A 641 15.39 -25.64 10.33
N HIS A 642 14.54 -26.11 9.43
CA HIS A 642 14.53 -27.53 9.04
C HIS A 642 15.82 -27.94 8.34
N GLU A 643 16.37 -27.11 7.47
CA GLU A 643 17.64 -27.41 6.80
C GLU A 643 18.81 -27.55 7.79
N ALA A 644 18.82 -26.76 8.86
CA ALA A 644 19.81 -26.89 9.93
C ALA A 644 19.64 -28.21 10.72
N CYS A 645 18.40 -28.59 11.02
CA CYS A 645 18.10 -29.89 11.66
C CYS A 645 18.54 -31.07 10.78
N GLU A 646 18.22 -31.04 9.47
CA GLU A 646 18.61 -32.06 8.49
C GLU A 646 20.14 -32.21 8.37
N GLU A 647 20.88 -31.12 8.55
CA GLU A 647 22.36 -31.10 8.54
C GLU A 647 22.98 -31.56 9.88
N GLY A 648 22.17 -31.83 10.91
CA GLY A 648 22.62 -32.40 12.19
C GLY A 648 22.78 -31.40 13.34
N VAL A 649 22.24 -30.18 13.23
CA VAL A 649 22.24 -29.21 14.33
C VAL A 649 21.24 -29.63 15.42
N VAL A 650 21.68 -29.65 16.67
CA VAL A 650 20.83 -29.99 17.82
C VAL A 650 20.34 -28.71 18.50
N PHE A 651 19.03 -28.55 18.64
CA PHE A 651 18.43 -27.36 19.25
C PHE A 651 18.05 -27.60 20.72
N HIS A 652 18.53 -26.74 21.62
CA HIS A 652 18.10 -26.68 23.01
C HIS A 652 17.32 -25.38 23.24
N PHE A 653 15.99 -25.51 23.27
CA PHE A 653 15.08 -24.42 23.56
C PHE A 653 14.99 -24.10 25.04
N LEU A 654 14.41 -22.94 25.35
CA LEU A 654 14.20 -22.44 26.71
C LEU A 654 15.47 -22.54 27.57
N SER A 655 16.61 -22.20 26.98
CA SER A 655 17.94 -22.38 27.57
C SER A 655 18.80 -21.14 27.38
N ALA A 656 19.58 -20.77 28.40
CA ALA A 656 20.55 -19.68 28.32
C ALA A 656 21.82 -20.01 29.11
N VAL A 657 22.95 -19.46 28.68
CA VAL A 657 24.24 -19.61 29.37
C VAL A 657 24.20 -18.78 30.66
N ASP A 658 24.42 -19.43 31.81
CA ASP A 658 24.57 -18.78 33.13
C ASP A 658 26.03 -18.40 33.38
N GLU A 659 26.94 -19.33 33.08
CA GLU A 659 28.36 -19.26 33.41
C GLU A 659 29.20 -20.06 32.42
N ILE A 660 30.39 -19.55 32.09
CA ILE A 660 31.41 -20.23 31.27
C ILE A 660 32.38 -20.96 32.20
N ILE A 661 32.56 -22.26 32.00
CA ILE A 661 33.53 -23.06 32.76
C ILE A 661 34.80 -23.16 31.92
N GLN A 662 35.91 -22.68 32.47
CA GLN A 662 37.21 -22.61 31.80
C GLN A 662 38.29 -23.42 32.50
N GLU A 663 39.28 -23.86 31.75
CA GLU A 663 40.51 -24.52 32.20
C GLU A 663 41.69 -23.90 31.44
N ASP A 664 42.73 -23.45 32.13
CA ASP A 664 43.92 -22.82 31.54
C ASP A 664 43.64 -21.72 30.47
N SER A 665 42.59 -20.92 30.70
CA SER A 665 42.07 -19.85 29.80
C SER A 665 41.34 -20.32 28.54
N ALA A 666 41.07 -21.62 28.40
CA ALA A 666 40.23 -22.19 27.35
C ALA A 666 38.85 -22.57 27.89
N ILE A 667 37.83 -22.44 27.04
CA ILE A 667 36.48 -22.92 27.36
C ILE A 667 36.48 -24.44 27.41
N LYS A 668 35.86 -25.01 28.46
CA LYS A 668 35.71 -26.47 28.64
C LYS A 668 34.26 -26.91 28.69
N ALA A 669 33.40 -26.11 29.30
CA ALA A 669 31.98 -26.38 29.42
C ALA A 669 31.19 -25.09 29.67
N LEU A 670 29.87 -25.19 29.60
CA LEU A 670 28.93 -24.11 29.90
C LEU A 670 27.92 -24.60 30.94
N LYS A 671 27.66 -23.78 31.95
CA LYS A 671 26.53 -23.97 32.85
C LYS A 671 25.30 -23.31 32.22
N ILE A 672 24.26 -24.09 31.96
CA ILE A 672 23.07 -23.68 31.24
C ILE A 672 21.88 -23.65 32.19
N ASN A 673 21.18 -22.52 32.24
CA ASN A 673 19.89 -22.39 32.92
C ASN A 673 18.75 -22.86 32.01
N ARG A 674 17.72 -23.47 32.60
CA ARG A 674 16.49 -23.88 31.92
C ARG A 674 15.32 -23.01 32.36
N TYR A 675 14.41 -22.76 31.42
CA TYR A 675 13.25 -21.90 31.64
C TYR A 675 11.94 -22.62 31.31
N GLU A 676 10.88 -22.19 31.97
CA GLU A 676 9.51 -22.44 31.56
C GLU A 676 8.95 -21.18 30.89
N LEU A 677 8.26 -21.33 29.74
CA LEU A 677 7.62 -20.23 29.05
C LEU A 677 6.15 -20.14 29.47
N VAL A 678 5.83 -19.13 30.28
CA VAL A 678 4.47 -18.86 30.75
C VAL A 678 3.84 -17.81 29.84
N LYS A 679 2.90 -18.23 28.98
CA LYS A 679 2.11 -17.33 28.12
C LYS A 679 0.81 -16.94 28.80
N SER A 680 0.35 -15.72 28.54
CA SER A 680 -0.99 -15.27 28.95
C SER A 680 -1.71 -14.65 27.74
N ASP A 681 -3.03 -14.51 27.85
CA ASP A 681 -3.83 -13.84 26.82
C ASP A 681 -3.41 -12.37 26.61
N THR A 682 -2.80 -11.74 27.62
CA THR A 682 -2.34 -10.35 27.58
C THR A 682 -0.87 -10.19 27.18
N ASP A 683 -0.06 -11.23 27.33
CA ASP A 683 1.33 -11.28 26.86
C ASP A 683 1.58 -12.54 26.01
N PRO A 684 1.32 -12.46 24.69
CA PRO A 684 1.56 -13.57 23.78
C PRO A 684 3.05 -13.90 23.61
N LYS A 685 3.96 -12.98 23.98
CA LYS A 685 5.40 -13.24 23.97
C LYS A 685 5.75 -14.21 25.10
N GLY A 686 5.07 -14.10 26.23
CA GLY A 686 5.25 -14.92 27.42
C GLY A 686 6.50 -14.55 28.24
N GLU A 687 6.39 -14.78 29.53
CA GLU A 687 7.45 -14.62 30.53
C GLU A 687 8.31 -15.89 30.61
N LEU A 688 9.63 -15.73 30.75
CA LEU A 688 10.55 -16.84 30.98
C LEU A 688 10.79 -16.96 32.49
N LYS A 689 10.33 -18.05 33.10
CA LYS A 689 10.56 -18.35 34.51
C LYS A 689 11.70 -19.33 34.65
N LEU A 690 12.70 -18.99 35.47
CA LEU A 690 13.83 -19.85 35.74
C LEU A 690 13.37 -21.11 36.49
N ILE A 691 13.88 -22.27 36.09
CA ILE A 691 13.74 -23.52 36.84
C ILE A 691 14.98 -23.63 37.73
N GLU A 692 14.84 -23.29 39.02
CA GLU A 692 15.95 -23.15 39.98
C GLU A 692 16.91 -24.35 39.99
N ASP A 693 16.37 -25.58 39.99
CA ASP A 693 17.16 -26.83 39.98
C ASP A 693 17.33 -27.45 38.59
N GLY A 694 16.98 -26.71 37.52
CA GLY A 694 16.99 -27.19 36.14
C GLY A 694 18.33 -27.04 35.42
N GLY A 695 19.35 -26.52 36.08
CA GLY A 695 20.64 -26.21 35.48
C GLY A 695 21.40 -27.46 35.01
N VAL A 696 22.03 -27.38 33.84
CA VAL A 696 22.84 -28.49 33.28
C VAL A 696 24.22 -28.00 32.87
N ILE A 697 25.23 -28.85 33.01
CA ILE A 697 26.57 -28.61 32.46
C ILE A 697 26.65 -29.24 31.08
N LEU A 698 27.09 -28.45 30.10
CA LEU A 698 27.25 -28.87 28.72
C LEU A 698 28.71 -28.71 28.31
N GLU A 699 29.37 -29.80 27.94
CA GLU A 699 30.73 -29.74 27.39
C GLU A 699 30.78 -28.91 26.11
N CYS A 700 31.79 -28.05 26.02
CA CYS A 700 31.91 -27.06 24.96
C CYS A 700 33.38 -26.71 24.77
N ASP A 701 33.89 -26.84 23.56
CA ASP A 701 35.22 -26.34 23.20
C ASP A 701 35.14 -24.93 22.61
N ILE A 702 34.06 -24.63 21.87
CA ILE A 702 33.87 -23.36 21.17
C ILE A 702 32.48 -22.78 21.48
N LEU A 703 32.44 -21.56 22.00
CA LEU A 703 31.24 -20.78 22.23
C LEU A 703 31.12 -19.66 21.18
N ILE A 704 29.99 -19.62 20.47
CA ILE A 704 29.68 -18.60 19.45
C ILE A 704 28.43 -17.81 19.83
N PRO A 705 28.59 -16.58 20.38
CA PRO A 705 27.48 -15.66 20.61
C PRO A 705 26.94 -15.10 19.28
N ALA A 706 25.70 -15.44 18.95
CA ALA A 706 24.98 -14.97 17.76
C ALA A 706 23.64 -14.32 18.15
N VAL A 707 23.64 -13.52 19.23
CA VAL A 707 22.42 -12.97 19.84
C VAL A 707 21.89 -11.72 19.13
N SER A 708 22.77 -10.86 18.63
CA SER A 708 22.46 -9.64 17.86
C SER A 708 23.76 -8.93 17.47
N GLN A 709 23.64 -7.78 16.81
CA GLN A 709 24.73 -6.91 16.40
C GLN A 709 24.52 -5.49 16.92
N GLU A 710 25.59 -4.69 16.98
CA GLU A 710 25.56 -3.28 17.30
C GLU A 710 26.47 -2.46 16.38
N MET A 711 26.19 -1.16 16.30
CA MET A 711 26.99 -0.24 15.50
C MET A 711 28.31 0.04 16.21
N ASP A 712 29.40 -0.09 15.46
CA ASP A 712 30.79 0.13 15.86
C ASP A 712 31.46 1.23 15.03
N PHE A 713 30.65 2.10 14.41
CA PHE A 713 31.14 3.20 13.60
C PHE A 713 31.82 4.27 14.48
N PRO A 714 33.12 4.56 14.27
CA PRO A 714 33.90 5.42 15.16
C PRO A 714 33.64 6.92 14.88
N LEU A 715 32.41 7.35 15.12
CA LEU A 715 32.02 8.76 15.14
C LEU A 715 32.14 9.32 16.56
N ASP A 716 32.84 10.43 16.68
CA ASP A 716 32.79 11.27 17.86
C ASP A 716 31.59 12.25 17.79
N SER A 717 31.26 12.83 18.95
CA SER A 717 30.20 13.81 19.06
C SER A 717 30.52 15.14 18.35
N SER A 718 31.79 15.39 18.01
CA SER A 718 32.22 16.62 17.34
C SER A 718 31.81 16.67 15.87
N PHE A 719 31.56 15.51 15.25
CA PHE A 719 31.07 15.46 13.87
C PHE A 719 29.67 16.07 13.69
N GLY A 720 28.84 16.11 14.74
CA GLY A 720 27.51 16.76 14.72
C GLY A 720 26.36 15.87 14.25
N VAL A 721 26.56 14.56 14.16
CA VAL A 721 25.51 13.56 13.91
C VAL A 721 25.06 12.96 15.24
N GLU A 722 23.77 13.05 15.54
CA GLU A 722 23.21 12.49 16.77
C GLU A 722 23.06 10.96 16.71
N VAL A 723 23.18 10.34 17.88
CA VAL A 723 22.97 8.90 18.08
C VAL A 723 21.70 8.71 18.90
N SER A 724 20.85 7.79 18.47
CA SER A 724 19.61 7.43 19.14
C SER A 724 19.86 6.70 20.47
N LYS A 725 18.82 6.57 21.30
CA LYS A 725 18.87 5.76 22.53
C LYS A 725 19.25 4.27 22.29
N TRP A 726 19.15 3.80 21.05
CA TRP A 726 19.47 2.43 20.66
C TRP A 726 20.93 2.27 20.20
N LYS A 727 21.76 3.31 20.35
CA LYS A 727 23.15 3.36 19.84
C LYS A 727 23.24 3.19 18.32
N THR A 728 22.25 3.72 17.59
CA THR A 728 22.21 3.81 16.12
C THR A 728 22.16 5.27 15.69
N ILE A 729 22.46 5.61 14.44
CA ILE A 729 22.39 6.99 13.95
C ILE A 729 20.93 7.48 13.99
N ALA A 730 20.71 8.65 14.57
CA ALA A 730 19.41 9.29 14.60
C ALA A 730 19.12 9.98 13.25
N VAL A 731 17.95 9.69 12.68
CA VAL A 731 17.50 10.28 11.41
C VAL A 731 16.01 10.63 11.46
N ASP A 732 15.58 11.50 10.55
CA ASP A 732 14.17 11.57 10.18
C ASP A 732 13.73 10.29 9.45
N ASN A 733 12.66 9.64 9.93
CA ASN A 733 12.29 8.28 9.48
C ASN A 733 11.85 8.19 8.01
N ALA A 734 11.44 9.30 7.39
CA ALA A 734 10.99 9.26 6.00
C ALA A 734 12.03 9.73 5.00
N SER A 735 12.81 10.74 5.38
CA SER A 735 13.86 11.32 4.53
C SER A 735 15.23 10.71 4.77
N PHE A 736 15.45 10.04 5.91
CA PHE A 736 16.74 9.49 6.34
C PHE A 736 17.86 10.54 6.47
N SER A 737 17.48 11.81 6.59
CA SER A 737 18.39 12.90 6.89
C SER A 737 18.82 12.86 8.36
N THR A 738 20.09 13.12 8.62
CA THR A 738 20.61 13.28 9.97
C THR A 738 20.37 14.71 10.48
N THR A 739 20.75 14.98 11.73
CA THR A 739 20.76 16.33 12.30
C THR A 739 21.73 17.28 11.59
N LYS A 740 22.71 16.76 10.85
CA LYS A 740 23.69 17.55 10.11
C LYS A 740 23.28 17.67 8.64
N LYS A 741 23.16 18.92 8.17
CA LYS A 741 22.77 19.23 6.79
C LYS A 741 23.76 18.60 5.80
N GLY A 742 23.24 17.97 4.75
CA GLY A 742 24.05 17.30 3.71
C GLY A 742 24.53 15.90 4.09
N ILE A 743 24.24 15.43 5.32
CA ILE A 743 24.61 14.09 5.80
C ILE A 743 23.34 13.27 6.03
N PHE A 744 23.31 12.08 5.42
CA PHE A 744 22.20 11.13 5.47
C PHE A 744 22.70 9.79 5.98
N ALA A 745 21.80 8.92 6.46
CA ALA A 745 22.18 7.57 6.88
C ALA A 745 21.11 6.53 6.53
N ALA A 746 21.53 5.31 6.18
CA ALA A 746 20.63 4.21 5.82
C ALA A 746 21.20 2.84 6.17
N GLY A 747 20.32 1.84 6.23
CA GLY A 747 20.63 0.46 6.55
C GLY A 747 20.68 0.22 8.06
N ASP A 748 21.37 -0.85 8.45
CA ASP A 748 21.34 -1.33 9.83
C ASP A 748 21.94 -0.34 10.83
N CYS A 749 22.79 0.59 10.39
CA CYS A 749 23.33 1.66 11.24
C CYS A 749 22.25 2.66 11.72
N VAL A 750 21.06 2.64 11.10
CA VAL A 750 19.88 3.43 11.49
C VAL A 750 18.88 2.55 12.24
N SER A 751 18.46 1.45 11.60
CA SER A 751 17.36 0.61 12.10
C SER A 751 17.77 -0.44 13.15
N GLY A 752 19.06 -0.68 13.32
CA GLY A 752 19.58 -1.94 13.85
C GLY A 752 19.53 -3.06 12.80
N PRO A 753 20.11 -4.24 13.10
CA PRO A 753 20.21 -5.35 12.15
C PRO A 753 18.82 -5.87 11.79
N LEU A 754 18.36 -5.59 10.56
CA LEU A 754 17.10 -6.09 10.02
C LEU A 754 17.36 -7.10 8.91
N THR A 755 16.85 -6.85 7.70
CA THR A 755 16.93 -7.75 6.56
C THR A 755 17.55 -7.01 5.39
N ILE A 756 18.21 -7.73 4.50
CA ILE A 756 18.89 -7.16 3.32
C ILE A 756 17.92 -6.31 2.48
N VAL A 757 16.68 -6.77 2.30
CA VAL A 757 15.67 -6.04 1.52
C VAL A 757 15.24 -4.73 2.19
N ASN A 758 15.28 -4.63 3.52
CA ASN A 758 15.08 -3.36 4.23
C ASN A 758 16.21 -2.38 3.92
N ALA A 759 17.46 -2.81 4.02
CA ALA A 759 18.62 -1.99 3.69
C ALA A 759 18.58 -1.51 2.22
N VAL A 760 18.21 -2.38 1.28
CA VAL A 760 17.99 -2.00 -0.13
C VAL A 760 16.91 -0.93 -0.28
N GLY A 761 15.76 -1.10 0.40
CA GLY A 761 14.66 -0.15 0.36
C GLY A 761 15.02 1.22 0.94
N GLN A 762 15.74 1.24 2.08
CA GLN A 762 16.25 2.49 2.67
C GLN A 762 17.26 3.18 1.75
N GLY A 763 18.16 2.42 1.11
CA GLY A 763 19.11 2.99 0.15
C GLY A 763 18.43 3.62 -1.07
N ARG A 764 17.35 3.02 -1.59
CA ARG A 764 16.53 3.61 -2.66
C ARG A 764 15.93 4.95 -2.22
N ARG A 765 15.35 4.99 -1.02
CA ARG A 765 14.72 6.18 -0.46
C ARG A 765 15.74 7.30 -0.24
N VAL A 766 16.88 6.99 0.39
CA VAL A 766 17.97 7.95 0.60
C VAL A 766 18.47 8.51 -0.72
N ALA A 767 18.72 7.68 -1.74
CA ALA A 767 19.18 8.17 -3.04
C ALA A 767 18.24 9.21 -3.65
N SER A 768 16.93 8.98 -3.58
CA SER A 768 15.91 9.91 -4.06
C SER A 768 15.93 11.24 -3.29
N VAL A 769 16.00 11.18 -1.95
CA VAL A 769 16.06 12.36 -1.08
C VAL A 769 17.34 13.15 -1.28
N VAL A 770 18.49 12.47 -1.38
CA VAL A 770 19.80 13.11 -1.63
C VAL A 770 19.78 13.82 -2.98
N ALA A 771 19.27 13.19 -4.03
CA ALA A 771 19.18 13.83 -5.33
C ALA A 771 18.24 15.05 -5.32
N ASN A 772 17.11 15.00 -4.60
CA ASN A 772 16.26 16.18 -4.39
C ASN A 772 17.02 17.28 -3.66
N TYR A 773 17.73 16.94 -2.58
CA TYR A 773 18.55 17.88 -1.81
C TYR A 773 19.64 18.54 -2.65
N LEU A 774 20.32 17.79 -3.52
CA LEU A 774 21.33 18.36 -4.42
C LEU A 774 20.73 19.30 -5.46
N GLN A 775 19.49 19.04 -5.88
CA GLN A 775 18.78 19.86 -6.87
C GLN A 775 18.18 21.13 -6.26
N THR A 776 17.59 21.06 -5.06
CA THR A 776 16.79 22.14 -4.47
C THR A 776 17.44 22.80 -3.25
N GLY A 777 18.42 22.15 -2.64
CA GLY A 777 18.99 22.52 -1.34
C GLY A 777 18.15 22.11 -0.13
N GLU A 778 17.00 21.46 -0.34
CA GLU A 778 16.02 21.10 0.69
C GLU A 778 15.85 19.59 0.82
N VAL A 779 15.70 19.12 2.05
CA VAL A 779 15.39 17.72 2.33
C VAL A 779 13.88 17.51 2.17
N ALA A 780 13.49 16.84 1.08
CA ALA A 780 12.09 16.53 0.80
C ALA A 780 11.94 15.15 0.16
N ILE A 781 10.90 14.43 0.59
CA ILE A 781 10.41 13.24 -0.11
C ILE A 781 9.44 13.65 -1.23
N ASN A 782 9.39 12.85 -2.30
CA ASN A 782 8.51 13.09 -3.44
C ASN A 782 7.09 12.55 -3.22
N ASP A 783 6.18 12.86 -4.15
CA ASP A 783 4.77 12.47 -4.04
C ASP A 783 4.55 10.95 -4.11
N ASP A 784 5.37 10.22 -4.86
CA ASP A 784 5.31 8.76 -4.94
C ASP A 784 5.67 8.12 -3.58
N GLU A 785 6.71 8.65 -2.94
CA GLU A 785 7.18 8.25 -1.62
C GLU A 785 6.16 8.54 -0.52
N ARG A 786 5.47 9.68 -0.60
CA ARG A 786 4.37 10.02 0.31
C ARG A 786 3.19 9.08 0.15
N MET A 787 2.85 8.71 -1.09
CA MET A 787 1.82 7.71 -1.38
C MET A 787 2.20 6.33 -0.84
N GLU A 788 3.48 5.93 -0.90
CA GLU A 788 3.95 4.68 -0.27
C GLU A 788 3.73 4.66 1.24
N ASP A 789 4.02 5.76 1.91
CA ASP A 789 3.83 5.89 3.37
C ASP A 789 2.34 5.86 3.73
N LEU A 790 1.51 6.58 2.99
CA LEU A 790 0.05 6.58 3.16
C LEU A 790 -0.54 5.19 2.98
N LEU A 791 -0.16 4.48 1.91
CA LEU A 791 -0.67 3.13 1.62
C LEU A 791 -0.25 2.11 2.68
N ARG A 792 0.98 2.21 3.20
CA ARG A 792 1.46 1.38 4.31
C ARG A 792 0.62 1.57 5.57
N GLN A 793 0.19 2.81 5.84
CA GLN A 793 -0.65 3.14 6.99
C GLN A 793 -2.11 2.67 6.82
N ILE A 794 -2.66 2.81 5.61
CA ILE A 794 -4.01 2.32 5.27
C ILE A 794 -4.06 0.79 5.33
N GLY A 795 -3.00 0.12 4.90
CA GLY A 795 -2.92 -1.34 4.79
C GLY A 795 -3.56 -1.81 3.48
N VAL A 796 -2.72 -2.30 2.56
CA VAL A 796 -3.18 -2.73 1.23
C VAL A 796 -3.71 -4.18 1.24
N PHE A 797 -3.23 -5.00 2.17
CA PHE A 797 -3.64 -6.39 2.31
C PHE A 797 -4.80 -6.55 3.30
N ASP A 798 -5.93 -7.09 2.82
CA ASP A 798 -7.04 -7.54 3.66
C ASP A 798 -7.20 -9.05 3.58
N LYS A 799 -6.97 -9.73 4.71
CA LYS A 799 -7.07 -11.19 4.85
C LYS A 799 -8.51 -11.71 4.80
N ASN A 800 -9.52 -10.86 5.04
CA ASN A 800 -10.92 -11.27 5.10
C ASN A 800 -11.63 -11.10 3.74
N ARG A 801 -10.93 -10.58 2.74
CA ARG A 801 -11.50 -10.30 1.42
C ARG A 801 -11.76 -11.59 0.65
N GLU A 802 -13.00 -11.77 0.21
CA GLU A 802 -13.41 -12.92 -0.60
C GLU A 802 -12.71 -12.93 -1.98
N ILE A 803 -12.30 -14.11 -2.44
CA ILE A 803 -11.70 -14.31 -3.76
C ILE A 803 -12.73 -14.97 -4.69
N LYS A 804 -13.08 -14.28 -5.78
CA LYS A 804 -14.04 -14.77 -6.79
C LYS A 804 -13.36 -14.95 -8.15
N GLY A 805 -13.76 -16.00 -8.89
CA GLY A 805 -13.34 -16.22 -10.27
C GLY A 805 -11.90 -16.73 -10.44
N PHE A 806 -11.30 -17.30 -9.38
CA PHE A 806 -10.02 -17.98 -9.43
C PHE A 806 -10.18 -19.42 -8.92
N LEU A 807 -9.49 -20.36 -9.58
CA LEU A 807 -9.47 -21.77 -9.18
C LEU A 807 -8.47 -21.97 -8.04
N SER A 808 -8.91 -22.66 -6.99
CA SER A 808 -8.07 -23.16 -5.90
C SER A 808 -7.48 -24.54 -6.24
N GLY A 809 -6.57 -25.02 -5.40
CA GLY A 809 -6.01 -26.38 -5.50
C GLY A 809 -4.74 -26.50 -6.33
N ASN A 810 -4.16 -25.38 -6.78
CA ASN A 810 -2.85 -25.38 -7.43
C ASN A 810 -1.76 -25.28 -6.37
N GLU A 811 -0.99 -26.35 -6.21
CA GLU A 811 0.13 -26.41 -5.27
C GLU A 811 1.21 -25.38 -5.62
N ARG A 812 1.88 -24.87 -4.57
CA ARG A 812 3.01 -23.95 -4.70
C ARG A 812 4.24 -24.74 -5.14
N ALA A 813 4.92 -24.27 -6.18
CA ALA A 813 6.19 -24.86 -6.59
C ALA A 813 7.25 -24.71 -5.47
N ILE A 814 8.02 -25.77 -5.26
CA ILE A 814 9.13 -25.84 -4.30
C ILE A 814 10.41 -26.08 -5.09
N SER A 815 11.44 -25.30 -4.80
CA SER A 815 12.72 -25.40 -5.51
C SER A 815 13.50 -26.62 -5.03
N ASP A 816 14.21 -27.23 -5.97
CA ASP A 816 15.09 -28.35 -5.66
C ASP A 816 16.26 -27.88 -4.80
N LYS A 817 16.66 -28.76 -3.87
CA LYS A 817 17.77 -28.51 -2.95
C LYS A 817 18.77 -29.65 -3.02
N LEU A 818 20.04 -29.32 -2.75
CA LEU A 818 21.06 -30.32 -2.51
C LEU A 818 20.68 -31.21 -1.31
N GLN A 819 20.99 -32.49 -1.41
CA GLN A 819 20.69 -33.47 -0.36
C GLN A 819 21.47 -33.17 0.93
N PRO A 820 20.88 -33.34 2.12
CA PRO A 820 21.50 -33.00 3.41
C PRO A 820 22.91 -33.57 3.59
N GLU A 821 23.12 -34.86 3.30
CA GLU A 821 24.39 -35.56 3.53
C GLU A 821 25.53 -35.05 2.63
N TYR A 822 25.16 -34.50 1.47
CA TYR A 822 26.10 -33.90 0.52
C TYR A 822 26.39 -32.44 0.89
N ARG A 823 25.34 -31.61 1.07
CA ARG A 823 25.49 -30.18 1.32
C ARG A 823 26.14 -29.86 2.66
N ALA A 824 26.04 -30.75 3.64
CA ALA A 824 26.71 -30.61 4.94
C ALA A 824 28.25 -30.61 4.85
N LYS A 825 28.83 -31.02 3.70
CA LYS A 825 30.29 -31.22 3.53
C LYS A 825 30.93 -30.21 2.57
N ASN A 826 30.17 -29.26 2.04
CA ASN A 826 30.67 -28.29 1.07
C ASN A 826 29.94 -26.95 1.18
N PHE A 827 30.41 -25.96 0.42
CA PHE A 827 29.84 -24.62 0.36
C PHE A 827 29.16 -24.33 -1.00
N GLU A 828 28.72 -25.37 -1.71
CA GLU A 828 27.97 -25.23 -2.96
C GLU A 828 26.56 -24.68 -2.70
N GLU A 829 26.00 -24.00 -3.70
CA GLU A 829 24.67 -23.40 -3.58
C GLU A 829 23.61 -24.47 -3.28
N VAL A 830 22.92 -24.35 -2.14
CA VAL A 830 21.97 -25.37 -1.67
C VAL A 830 20.66 -25.31 -2.45
N ASN A 831 20.14 -24.10 -2.70
CA ASN A 831 18.88 -23.90 -3.40
C ASN A 831 19.13 -23.71 -4.90
N LEU A 832 18.66 -24.65 -5.72
CA LEU A 832 18.87 -24.66 -7.16
C LEU A 832 17.88 -23.75 -7.91
N GLY A 833 16.84 -23.26 -7.22
CA GLY A 833 15.80 -22.41 -7.79
C GLY A 833 14.85 -23.20 -8.70
N PHE A 834 14.15 -22.50 -9.60
CA PHE A 834 13.28 -23.14 -10.58
C PHE A 834 13.95 -23.24 -11.95
N ASP A 835 13.64 -24.33 -12.66
CA ASP A 835 13.76 -24.36 -14.10
C ASP A 835 12.69 -23.49 -14.78
N ASN A 836 12.79 -23.32 -16.09
CA ASN A 836 11.90 -22.44 -16.83
C ASN A 836 10.44 -22.92 -16.80
N GLU A 837 10.20 -24.23 -16.88
CA GLU A 837 8.84 -24.78 -16.94
C GLU A 837 8.11 -24.57 -15.60
N THR A 838 8.78 -24.90 -14.50
CA THR A 838 8.29 -24.69 -13.13
C THR A 838 8.10 -23.21 -12.85
N ALA A 839 9.04 -22.36 -13.25
CA ALA A 839 8.92 -20.91 -13.08
C ALA A 839 7.71 -20.35 -13.83
N ILE A 840 7.47 -20.78 -15.07
CA ILE A 840 6.30 -20.33 -15.85
C ILE A 840 5.01 -20.83 -15.21
N ALA A 841 4.94 -22.10 -14.79
CA ALA A 841 3.77 -22.68 -14.12
C ALA A 841 3.45 -21.94 -12.81
N GLU A 842 4.45 -21.67 -11.99
CA GLU A 842 4.30 -20.91 -10.74
C GLU A 842 3.89 -19.45 -11.02
N ALA A 843 4.50 -18.79 -12.01
CA ALA A 843 4.14 -17.43 -12.41
C ALA A 843 2.69 -17.34 -12.93
N GLN A 844 2.16 -18.38 -13.56
CA GLN A 844 0.78 -18.45 -14.02
C GLN A 844 -0.25 -18.44 -12.87
N ARG A 845 0.13 -18.85 -11.66
CA ARG A 845 -0.74 -18.81 -10.47
C ARG A 845 -1.01 -17.37 -9.98
N CYS A 846 -0.18 -16.40 -10.37
CA CYS A 846 -0.31 -15.00 -9.92
C CYS A 846 -1.63 -14.36 -10.40
N MET A 847 -2.38 -13.79 -9.44
CA MET A 847 -3.69 -13.17 -9.69
C MET A 847 -3.63 -11.70 -10.16
N ARG A 848 -2.43 -11.10 -10.21
CA ARG A 848 -2.20 -9.69 -10.58
C ARG A 848 -3.07 -8.73 -9.76
N CYS A 849 -2.93 -8.81 -8.45
CA CYS A 849 -3.72 -8.05 -7.47
C CYS A 849 -3.32 -6.57 -7.39
N TYR A 850 -3.19 -5.90 -8.54
CA TYR A 850 -3.00 -4.46 -8.57
C TYR A 850 -4.22 -3.73 -8.01
N TYR A 851 -3.96 -2.56 -7.47
CA TYR A 851 -4.93 -1.55 -7.11
C TYR A 851 -4.46 -0.19 -7.59
N ILE A 852 -5.43 0.69 -7.78
CA ILE A 852 -5.19 2.11 -8.05
C ILE A 852 -5.65 2.87 -6.82
N SER A 853 -4.80 3.81 -6.40
CA SER A 853 -5.11 4.79 -5.36
C SER A 853 -4.84 6.18 -5.91
N MET A 854 -5.56 7.18 -5.41
CA MET A 854 -5.37 8.56 -5.80
C MET A 854 -5.67 9.51 -4.64
N CYS A 855 -4.71 10.37 -4.32
CA CYS A 855 -4.94 11.53 -3.47
C CYS A 855 -5.26 12.75 -4.31
N VAL A 856 -6.24 13.54 -3.86
CA VAL A 856 -6.54 14.87 -4.39
C VAL A 856 -6.03 15.89 -3.38
N VAL A 857 -5.11 16.75 -3.79
CA VAL A 857 -4.48 17.76 -2.93
C VAL A 857 -4.65 19.15 -3.56
N GLY A 858 -4.82 20.19 -2.75
CA GLY A 858 -4.99 21.56 -3.26
C GLY A 858 -4.71 22.64 -2.22
N CYS A 859 -4.51 23.88 -2.67
CA CYS A 859 -4.44 25.06 -1.82
C CYS A 859 -5.86 25.57 -1.49
N ASP A 860 -6.02 26.28 -0.36
CA ASP A 860 -7.32 26.65 0.21
C ASP A 860 -8.25 27.49 -0.69
N ASP A 861 -7.69 28.07 -1.75
CA ASP A 861 -8.39 28.82 -2.80
C ASP A 861 -8.83 27.89 -3.95
N ILE A 862 -9.79 27.00 -3.68
CA ILE A 862 -10.60 26.39 -4.75
C ILE A 862 -11.60 27.46 -5.19
N GLU A 863 -11.29 28.18 -6.26
CA GLU A 863 -12.24 29.11 -6.88
C GLU A 863 -13.48 28.35 -7.34
N THR A 864 -14.61 28.65 -6.72
CA THR A 864 -15.91 28.23 -7.20
C THR A 864 -16.12 28.85 -8.59
N LYS A 865 -16.21 28.03 -9.65
CA LYS A 865 -16.87 28.46 -10.88
C LYS A 865 -18.36 28.65 -10.57
N VAL A 866 -18.70 29.81 -10.04
CA VAL A 866 -20.05 30.34 -10.19
C VAL A 866 -20.10 30.85 -11.62
N ILE A 867 -20.73 30.11 -12.51
CA ILE A 867 -21.14 30.64 -13.81
C ILE A 867 -22.30 31.58 -13.48
N ASP A 868 -21.97 32.85 -13.23
CA ASP A 868 -22.96 33.91 -13.12
C ASP A 868 -23.45 34.22 -14.54
N SER A 869 -24.77 34.27 -14.74
CA SER A 869 -25.38 34.42 -16.05
C SER A 869 -25.29 35.85 -16.61
N ASP A 870 -24.74 36.79 -15.84
CA ASP A 870 -24.71 38.20 -16.24
C ASP A 870 -23.29 38.67 -16.56
N ASN A 871 -23.06 38.80 -17.85
CA ASN A 871 -21.88 39.39 -18.45
C ASN A 871 -21.80 40.89 -18.09
N THR A 872 -21.30 41.26 -16.90
CA THR A 872 -20.71 42.59 -16.65
C THR A 872 -19.77 42.60 -15.43
N SER A 873 -18.52 43.00 -15.67
CA SER A 873 -17.57 43.60 -14.72
C SER A 873 -16.89 42.68 -13.68
N THR A 874 -15.61 42.41 -13.94
CA THR A 874 -14.62 41.94 -12.97
C THR A 874 -14.45 42.95 -11.83
N MET A 875 -14.81 42.61 -10.60
CA MET A 875 -14.32 43.28 -9.40
C MET A 875 -13.90 42.25 -8.35
N CYS A 876 -12.60 42.27 -8.01
CA CYS A 876 -12.07 41.63 -6.83
C CYS A 876 -12.73 42.21 -5.57
N LEU A 877 -13.40 41.38 -4.78
CA LEU A 877 -13.72 41.69 -3.39
C LEU A 877 -12.77 40.89 -2.49
N SER A 878 -11.71 41.58 -2.08
CA SER A 878 -10.79 41.15 -1.04
C SER A 878 -11.49 41.12 0.33
N LYS A 879 -11.25 40.03 1.07
CA LYS A 879 -11.28 39.87 2.54
C LYS A 879 -11.70 41.09 3.36
N GLU A 880 -12.88 41.02 3.96
CA GLU A 880 -13.27 41.45 5.31
C GLU A 880 -14.81 41.44 5.38
N LEU A 881 -15.40 41.10 6.52
CA LEU A 881 -16.82 40.74 6.77
C LEU A 881 -17.08 39.23 6.53
N ASP A 882 -17.47 38.38 7.48
CA ASP A 882 -18.06 38.63 8.78
C ASP A 882 -17.91 37.37 9.66
N LYS A 883 -16.84 37.31 10.47
CA LYS A 883 -16.61 36.22 11.46
C LYS A 883 -17.40 36.42 12.76
N LYS A 884 -18.30 37.42 12.84
CA LYS A 884 -19.09 37.73 14.05
C LYS A 884 -20.58 37.40 13.94
N ALA A 885 -21.10 37.01 12.78
CA ALA A 885 -22.52 36.70 12.61
C ALA A 885 -22.91 35.24 12.96
N LEU A 886 -21.97 34.29 12.98
CA LEU A 886 -22.28 32.86 13.16
C LEU A 886 -22.29 32.35 14.62
N GLN A 887 -22.27 33.23 15.62
CA GLN A 887 -22.26 32.86 17.05
C GLN A 887 -23.51 33.30 17.82
N LYS A 888 -24.58 33.77 17.15
CA LYS A 888 -25.78 34.29 17.82
C LYS A 888 -27.11 33.62 17.46
N GLU A 889 -27.11 32.55 16.67
CA GLU A 889 -28.32 31.76 16.35
C GLU A 889 -28.21 30.29 16.83
N THR A 890 -27.55 30.08 17.96
CA THR A 890 -27.54 28.79 18.65
C THR A 890 -27.90 28.96 20.13
N THR A 891 -28.95 29.73 20.41
CA THR A 891 -29.59 29.80 21.73
C THR A 891 -31.09 29.99 21.58
#